data_AF-A0A9P1EUB8-F1
#
_entry.id   AF-A0A9P1EUB8-F1
#
_cell.length_a   1.000
_cell.length_b   1.000
_cell.length_c   1.000
_cell.angle_alpha   90.00
_cell.angle_beta   90.00
_cell.angle_gamma   90.00
#
_symmetry.space_group_name_H-M   'P 1'
#
loop_
_entity.id
_entity.type
_entity.pdbx_description
1 polymer ?
#
loop_
_entity_poly.entity_id
_entity_poly.type
_entity_poly.pdbx_seq_one_letter_code
_entity_poly.pdbx_strand_id
1 'polypeptide(L)'
;MFSTVPHLLLSLLCLLGASVRADDGSGVIVQKFLDSMTTTVVSGVEAAIGALFSDEFEFIGCKGNYTKKKVVKMLSHLPAGANLKMTLKSSYYRDDNPKSNEIEYHVLVSGFGPSIEAYFLIHSYNGKWVLERGMIPKCPKRRPFGDDVERSFAVAVDSDSDLVAKNFIEKMVKVIESGDKDSISGLFADQFAFRGCKKAYNKKMAVEMLSQLPKGSTFSITFKRSRELSLAEIEYEVDFVGLGQTFDAYFTIHNYDGTYKLIYGSRPTCPKRISRFAIARGTDGSEVIAQAFVGALVFAIASKDETRLAKLIDDSFVLKGCKSTYTKASLLALIAKIPKGTDFSITFKESHYINGNTDIVYSVALSGLGPASEAQFVLHQSSGQFVLISGKVVKCPKSRRFGDDVERSFAVAVDSDSDLVAKNFIENMVKVIESGDKDSISGLFADQFAFKGCEGTYSKNMAVEMLSKLPKGSTFSITFKRSRFLSLFEVQYEVDFVGLGQTFNAYFAIHNYDGDYKLIYGSRSDCPKTINRFLMASGTDGSEVIAQAFVGALVSAIASKDETRLAKLIDDSFVLKGCKSTYTKASLLALIAKIPKGTDFSITFKESHYINDNTDIVYSVALSGLGPASEAQFVLHQSSGQFVLISGKVVKCPKRLLAHFVDDGSEAIVRGFLVTMQKAINSGNKTAIGSLFEDKYIFHGCKRDYSKKEVVKALSNLRSARSFNIVFKSSTFLTGENDIEYHAVAFGPAAEYILHTSGENHVLSSGRVEKCPDRRPYDFFERLYSRK
;
A
#
# COMPACT_ATOMS: atom_id res chain seq x y z
N MET A 1 -0.12 -91.06 39.99
CA MET A 1 -1.36 -91.42 39.28
C MET A 1 -2.53 -90.87 40.06
N PHE A 2 -3.23 -89.91 39.44
CA PHE A 2 -4.56 -89.31 39.69
C PHE A 2 -5.05 -89.13 41.15
N SER A 3 -5.15 -87.89 41.65
CA SER A 3 -6.30 -86.94 41.51
C SER A 3 -7.42 -87.32 42.49
N THR A 4 -7.89 -86.52 43.44
CA THR A 4 -8.47 -85.17 43.31
C THR A 4 -8.64 -84.52 44.70
N VAL A 5 -8.23 -83.26 44.79
CA VAL A 5 -8.62 -82.20 45.74
C VAL A 5 -9.96 -81.61 45.21
N PRO A 6 -10.98 -81.22 46.02
CA PRO A 6 -10.84 -80.15 47.02
C PRO A 6 -11.78 -80.20 48.24
N HIS A 7 -11.25 -80.60 49.39
CA HIS A 7 -11.79 -80.19 50.71
C HIS A 7 -11.14 -78.91 51.26
N LEU A 8 -10.27 -78.27 50.47
CA LEU A 8 -9.65 -76.97 50.75
C LEU A 8 -10.53 -75.77 50.35
N LEU A 9 -11.70 -76.00 49.73
CA LEU A 9 -12.62 -74.92 49.34
C LEU A 9 -13.61 -74.51 50.45
N LEU A 10 -13.88 -75.37 51.43
CA LEU A 10 -14.93 -75.12 52.44
C LEU A 10 -14.46 -74.33 53.67
N SER A 11 -13.14 -74.21 53.89
CA SER A 11 -12.55 -73.50 55.04
C SER A 11 -11.80 -72.22 54.66
N LEU A 12 -11.62 -71.93 53.36
CA LEU A 12 -11.18 -70.61 52.89
C LEU A 12 -12.35 -69.64 52.63
N LEU A 13 -13.58 -70.15 52.50
CA LEU A 13 -14.80 -69.34 52.33
C LEU A 13 -15.33 -68.71 53.63
N CYS A 14 -14.78 -69.06 54.80
CA CYS A 14 -15.12 -68.44 56.09
C CYS A 14 -14.12 -67.36 56.56
N LEU A 15 -13.02 -67.14 55.84
CA LEU A 15 -11.99 -66.14 56.21
C LEU A 15 -11.84 -64.99 55.19
N LEU A 16 -12.69 -64.95 54.17
CA LEU A 16 -12.93 -63.77 53.35
C LEU A 16 -14.36 -63.30 53.61
N GLY A 17 -14.54 -62.51 54.66
CA GLY A 17 -15.79 -61.80 54.93
C GLY A 17 -16.06 -60.73 53.87
N ALA A 18 -16.42 -61.13 52.66
CA ALA A 18 -17.25 -60.32 51.79
C ALA A 18 -18.67 -60.43 52.35
N SER A 19 -19.12 -59.38 53.04
CA SER A 19 -20.51 -59.22 53.45
C SER A 19 -21.40 -59.27 52.19
N VAL A 20 -21.94 -60.45 51.87
CA VAL A 20 -23.11 -60.57 51.01
C VAL A 20 -24.29 -60.13 51.87
N ARG A 21 -24.55 -58.82 51.91
CA ARG A 21 -25.79 -58.27 52.48
C ARG A 21 -26.96 -58.88 51.71
N ALA A 22 -27.89 -59.49 52.44
CA ALA A 22 -29.19 -59.88 51.93
C ALA A 22 -29.90 -58.66 51.33
N ASP A 23 -30.57 -58.83 50.19
CA ASP A 23 -31.37 -57.78 49.53
C ASP A 23 -32.47 -57.31 50.48
N ASP A 24 -32.31 -56.11 51.04
CA ASP A 24 -33.22 -55.48 52.00
C ASP A 24 -34.46 -54.87 51.33
N GLY A 25 -34.64 -55.10 50.03
CA GLY A 25 -35.75 -54.57 49.22
C GLY A 25 -35.54 -53.12 48.76
N SER A 26 -34.48 -52.46 49.23
CA SER A 26 -34.17 -51.06 48.86
C SER A 26 -33.92 -50.92 47.35
N GLY A 27 -33.37 -51.94 46.70
CA GLY A 27 -33.02 -51.92 45.28
C GLY A 27 -34.24 -51.71 44.37
N VAL A 28 -35.37 -52.33 44.71
CA VAL A 28 -36.62 -52.19 43.93
C VAL A 28 -37.18 -50.77 44.02
N ILE A 29 -37.10 -50.15 45.19
CA ILE A 29 -37.58 -48.78 45.42
C ILE A 29 -36.69 -47.79 44.68
N VAL A 30 -35.37 -47.93 44.83
CA VAL A 30 -34.40 -47.04 44.17
C VAL A 30 -34.50 -47.17 42.65
N GLN A 31 -34.64 -48.38 42.10
CA GLN A 31 -34.78 -48.55 40.66
C GLN A 31 -36.02 -47.85 40.11
N LYS A 32 -37.18 -48.01 40.78
CA LYS A 32 -38.41 -47.28 40.41
C LYS A 32 -38.23 -45.76 40.49
N PHE A 33 -37.52 -45.28 41.51
CA PHE A 33 -37.19 -43.87 41.66
C PHE A 33 -36.31 -43.36 40.50
N LEU A 34 -35.25 -44.10 40.13
CA LEU A 34 -34.36 -43.76 39.03
C LEU A 34 -35.08 -43.75 37.66
N ASP A 35 -35.99 -44.68 37.43
CA ASP A 35 -36.78 -44.75 36.19
C ASP A 35 -37.73 -43.54 36.09
N SER A 36 -38.40 -43.19 37.20
CA SER A 36 -39.22 -41.99 37.29
C SER A 36 -38.39 -40.72 37.07
N MET A 37 -37.22 -40.63 37.71
CA MET A 37 -36.32 -39.49 37.58
C MET A 37 -35.85 -39.31 36.14
N THR A 38 -35.46 -40.39 35.46
CA THR A 38 -35.06 -40.36 34.05
C THR A 38 -36.18 -39.79 33.18
N THR A 39 -37.41 -40.28 33.37
CA THR A 39 -38.58 -39.86 32.59
C THR A 39 -38.93 -38.39 32.84
N THR A 40 -38.90 -37.94 34.09
CA THR A 40 -39.20 -36.56 34.47
C THR A 40 -38.13 -35.59 33.97
N VAL A 41 -36.85 -35.96 34.04
CA VAL A 41 -35.76 -35.11 33.53
C VAL A 41 -35.84 -34.95 32.00
N VAL A 42 -36.15 -36.02 31.27
CA VAL A 42 -36.34 -35.97 29.81
C VAL A 42 -37.52 -35.05 29.43
N SER A 43 -38.54 -34.91 30.27
CA SER A 43 -39.66 -34.00 30.02
C SER A 43 -39.26 -32.52 30.00
N GLY A 44 -38.14 -32.15 30.63
CA GLY A 44 -37.68 -30.75 30.75
C GLY A 44 -38.56 -29.83 31.62
N VAL A 45 -39.65 -30.33 32.19
CA VAL A 45 -40.60 -29.51 32.97
C VAL A 45 -40.02 -29.20 34.35
N GLU A 46 -39.58 -27.96 34.56
CA GLU A 46 -38.86 -27.51 35.76
C GLU A 46 -39.60 -27.84 37.07
N ALA A 47 -40.92 -27.62 37.13
CA ALA A 47 -41.73 -27.91 38.31
C ALA A 47 -41.78 -29.42 38.63
N ALA A 48 -41.86 -30.28 37.60
CA ALA A 48 -41.89 -31.73 37.77
C ALA A 48 -40.52 -32.26 38.23
N ILE A 49 -39.44 -31.73 37.66
CA ILE A 49 -38.06 -32.04 38.05
C ILE A 49 -37.84 -31.59 39.51
N GLY A 50 -38.27 -30.39 39.88
CA GLY A 50 -38.19 -29.87 41.25
C GLY A 50 -38.88 -30.75 42.29
N ALA A 51 -39.94 -31.45 41.91
CA ALA A 51 -40.68 -32.33 42.80
C ALA A 51 -39.95 -33.64 43.14
N LEU A 52 -38.80 -33.93 42.51
CA LEU A 52 -37.95 -35.09 42.81
C LEU A 52 -36.96 -34.84 43.96
N PHE A 53 -36.78 -33.59 44.38
CA PHE A 53 -35.78 -33.18 45.37
C PHE A 53 -36.45 -32.60 46.62
N SER A 54 -35.91 -32.90 47.80
CA SER A 54 -36.31 -32.25 49.06
C SER A 54 -35.92 -30.76 49.02
N ASP A 55 -36.62 -29.92 49.79
CA ASP A 55 -36.33 -28.48 49.80
C ASP A 55 -34.92 -28.15 50.33
N GLU A 56 -34.36 -29.03 51.17
CA GLU A 56 -33.01 -28.93 51.73
C GLU A 56 -31.95 -29.67 50.89
N PHE A 57 -32.28 -30.10 49.68
CA PHE A 57 -31.37 -30.94 48.89
C PHE A 57 -30.02 -30.28 48.59
N GLU A 58 -28.95 -31.03 48.85
CA GLU A 58 -27.57 -30.66 48.54
C GLU A 58 -26.79 -31.82 47.89
N PHE A 59 -26.11 -31.53 46.78
CA PHE A 59 -25.24 -32.45 46.07
C PHE A 59 -23.80 -31.97 46.06
N ILE A 60 -22.86 -32.77 46.56
CA ILE A 60 -21.43 -32.47 46.61
C ILE A 60 -20.75 -33.04 45.36
N GLY A 61 -20.62 -32.22 44.33
CA GLY A 61 -19.94 -32.61 43.08
C GLY A 61 -18.46 -32.22 43.06
N CYS A 62 -17.77 -32.61 42.00
CA CYS A 62 -16.32 -32.35 41.85
C CYS A 62 -15.93 -30.88 41.72
N LYS A 63 -16.90 -29.99 41.46
CA LYS A 63 -16.69 -28.55 41.31
C LYS A 63 -17.37 -27.72 42.40
N GLY A 64 -17.92 -28.35 43.44
CA GLY A 64 -18.60 -27.69 44.55
C GLY A 64 -19.96 -28.29 44.88
N ASN A 65 -20.72 -27.60 45.73
CA ASN A 65 -22.03 -28.04 46.20
C ASN A 65 -23.15 -27.46 45.33
N TYR A 66 -24.15 -28.27 45.05
CA TYR A 66 -25.28 -27.97 44.18
C TYR A 66 -26.58 -28.11 44.97
N THR A 67 -27.31 -27.01 45.12
CA THR A 67 -28.61 -26.97 45.80
C THR A 67 -29.74 -27.46 44.90
N LYS A 68 -30.93 -27.75 45.45
CA LYS A 68 -32.14 -28.08 44.68
C LYS A 68 -32.36 -27.15 43.49
N LYS A 69 -32.34 -25.84 43.72
CA LYS A 69 -32.56 -24.83 42.68
C LYS A 69 -31.54 -24.94 41.54
N LYS A 70 -30.25 -25.10 41.90
CA LYS A 70 -29.14 -25.25 40.93
C LYS A 70 -29.34 -26.51 40.08
N VAL A 71 -29.61 -27.65 40.71
CA VAL A 71 -29.76 -28.93 40.00
C VAL A 71 -31.03 -28.95 39.12
N VAL A 72 -32.16 -28.45 39.62
CA VAL A 72 -33.42 -28.42 38.87
C VAL A 72 -33.29 -27.59 37.60
N LYS A 73 -32.65 -26.42 37.68
CA LYS A 73 -32.41 -25.56 36.52
C LYS A 73 -31.45 -26.20 35.51
N MET A 74 -30.40 -26.88 35.97
CA MET A 74 -29.49 -27.61 35.09
C MET A 74 -30.22 -28.73 34.33
N LEU A 75 -31.11 -29.46 35.01
CA LEU A 75 -31.85 -30.57 34.43
C LEU A 75 -33.02 -30.10 33.52
N SER A 76 -33.61 -28.93 33.76
CA SER A 76 -34.68 -28.39 32.90
C SER A 76 -34.19 -27.81 31.57
N HIS A 77 -32.89 -27.49 31.45
CA HIS A 77 -32.28 -26.90 30.25
C HIS A 77 -31.43 -27.91 29.45
N LEU A 78 -31.67 -29.21 29.60
CA LEU A 78 -30.93 -30.23 28.87
C LEU A 78 -31.23 -30.16 27.35
N PRO A 79 -30.23 -30.33 26.47
CA PRO A 79 -30.43 -30.29 25.03
C PRO A 79 -31.40 -31.39 24.55
N ALA A 80 -32.24 -31.07 23.56
CA ALA A 80 -33.13 -32.05 22.95
C ALA A 80 -32.33 -33.24 22.36
N GLY A 81 -32.62 -34.47 22.81
CA GLY A 81 -31.87 -35.69 22.46
C GLY A 81 -30.90 -36.19 23.54
N ALA A 82 -30.84 -35.53 24.69
CA ALA A 82 -30.12 -35.97 25.88
C ALA A 82 -30.57 -37.36 26.41
N ASN A 83 -29.68 -38.36 26.38
CA ASN A 83 -29.96 -39.71 26.88
C ASN A 83 -29.37 -39.91 28.29
N LEU A 84 -30.07 -39.47 29.33
CA LEU A 84 -29.71 -39.77 30.73
C LEU A 84 -29.84 -41.28 30.98
N LYS A 85 -28.76 -41.94 31.39
CA LYS A 85 -28.77 -43.35 31.78
C LYS A 85 -28.17 -43.52 33.17
N MET A 86 -28.97 -44.06 34.09
CA MET A 86 -28.59 -44.34 35.47
C MET A 86 -28.61 -45.85 35.71
N THR A 87 -27.51 -46.40 36.21
CA THR A 87 -27.37 -47.83 36.54
C THR A 87 -27.09 -47.99 38.02
N LEU A 88 -28.05 -48.55 38.76
CA LEU A 88 -27.90 -48.83 40.19
C LEU A 88 -26.77 -49.84 40.43
N LYS A 89 -25.85 -49.53 41.35
CA LYS A 89 -24.75 -50.41 41.75
C LYS A 89 -25.04 -51.12 43.06
N SER A 90 -25.53 -50.39 44.05
CA SER A 90 -25.92 -50.93 45.35
C SER A 90 -26.90 -49.98 46.04
N SER A 91 -27.73 -50.49 46.93
CA SER A 91 -28.57 -49.70 47.82
C SER A 91 -28.74 -50.42 49.15
N TYR A 92 -29.00 -49.66 50.22
CA TYR A 92 -29.39 -50.20 51.51
C TYR A 92 -30.15 -49.15 52.34
N TYR A 93 -31.00 -49.61 53.25
CA TYR A 93 -31.61 -48.75 54.27
C TYR A 93 -30.55 -48.32 55.31
N ARG A 94 -30.56 -47.04 55.69
CA ARG A 94 -29.51 -46.48 56.58
C ARG A 94 -29.45 -47.15 57.96
N ASP A 95 -30.57 -47.63 58.48
CA ASP A 95 -30.66 -48.25 59.83
C ASP A 95 -30.78 -49.79 59.80
N ASP A 96 -30.49 -50.44 58.66
CA ASP A 96 -30.76 -51.89 58.42
C ASP A 96 -32.25 -52.30 58.72
N ASN A 97 -33.15 -51.31 58.83
CA ASN A 97 -34.57 -51.47 59.07
C ASN A 97 -35.34 -51.19 57.76
N PRO A 98 -36.06 -52.17 57.18
CA PRO A 98 -36.82 -51.97 55.94
C PRO A 98 -38.05 -51.04 56.10
N LYS A 99 -38.33 -50.56 57.32
CA LYS A 99 -39.27 -49.47 57.60
C LYS A 99 -38.61 -48.10 57.74
N SER A 100 -37.29 -48.01 57.55
CA SER A 100 -36.61 -46.72 57.52
C SER A 100 -37.12 -45.91 56.33
N ASN A 101 -37.33 -44.62 56.55
CA ASN A 101 -37.76 -43.72 55.49
C ASN A 101 -36.58 -43.29 54.62
N GLU A 102 -35.36 -43.77 54.88
CA GLU A 102 -34.12 -43.32 54.23
C GLU A 102 -33.38 -44.48 53.57
N ILE A 103 -33.03 -44.29 52.29
CA ILE A 103 -32.25 -45.26 51.52
C ILE A 103 -31.02 -44.57 50.96
N GLU A 104 -29.84 -45.13 51.25
CA GLU A 104 -28.60 -44.77 50.60
C GLU A 104 -28.37 -45.67 49.39
N TYR A 105 -27.94 -45.08 48.28
CA TYR A 105 -27.64 -45.84 47.08
C TYR A 105 -26.46 -45.29 46.31
N HIS A 106 -25.79 -46.19 45.62
CA HIS A 106 -24.65 -45.94 44.73
C HIS A 106 -25.10 -46.17 43.29
N VAL A 107 -24.87 -45.19 42.43
CA VAL A 107 -25.32 -45.23 41.04
C VAL A 107 -24.21 -44.79 40.10
N LEU A 108 -24.15 -45.44 38.94
CA LEU A 108 -23.36 -45.00 37.80
C LEU A 108 -24.26 -44.17 36.88
N VAL A 109 -23.94 -42.90 36.71
CA VAL A 109 -24.68 -41.96 35.85
C VAL A 109 -23.88 -41.72 34.57
N SER A 110 -24.55 -41.83 33.43
CA SER A 110 -23.98 -41.66 32.09
C SER A 110 -24.97 -40.94 31.18
N GLY A 111 -24.50 -40.43 30.04
CA GLY A 111 -25.35 -39.70 29.08
C GLY A 111 -24.97 -38.24 28.82
N PHE A 112 -24.14 -37.64 29.69
CA PHE A 112 -23.71 -36.23 29.63
C PHE A 112 -22.19 -36.06 29.74
N GLY A 113 -21.44 -36.94 29.09
CA GLY A 113 -19.97 -36.99 29.18
C GLY A 113 -19.47 -38.28 29.85
N PRO A 114 -18.29 -38.25 30.49
CA PRO A 114 -17.73 -39.41 31.18
C PRO A 114 -18.71 -39.95 32.22
N SER A 115 -18.81 -41.28 32.34
CA SER A 115 -19.66 -41.89 33.36
C SER A 115 -19.12 -41.56 34.75
N ILE A 116 -20.01 -41.12 35.64
CA ILE A 116 -19.67 -40.76 37.02
C ILE A 116 -20.31 -41.73 37.99
N GLU A 117 -19.56 -42.13 39.00
CA GLU A 117 -20.08 -42.86 40.16
C GLU A 117 -20.47 -41.85 41.24
N ALA A 118 -21.68 -41.98 41.78
CA ALA A 118 -22.20 -41.07 42.79
C ALA A 118 -23.03 -41.81 43.84
N TYR A 119 -22.94 -41.32 45.08
CA TYR A 119 -23.76 -41.78 46.20
C TYR A 119 -24.89 -40.80 46.44
N PHE A 120 -26.09 -41.28 46.69
CA PHE A 120 -27.27 -40.48 46.97
C PHE A 120 -28.04 -41.04 48.16
N LEU A 121 -28.77 -40.16 48.82
CA LEU A 121 -29.76 -40.47 49.84
C LEU A 121 -31.13 -40.02 49.35
N ILE A 122 -32.09 -40.93 49.38
CA ILE A 122 -33.51 -40.60 49.20
C ILE A 122 -34.24 -40.78 50.53
N HIS A 123 -35.18 -39.89 50.76
CA HIS A 123 -36.05 -39.90 51.93
C HIS A 123 -37.52 -39.95 51.50
N SER A 124 -38.32 -40.75 52.19
CA SER A 124 -39.76 -40.87 51.95
C SER A 124 -40.53 -39.86 52.78
N TYR A 125 -41.16 -38.89 52.13
CA TYR A 125 -42.05 -37.92 52.76
C TYR A 125 -43.45 -38.05 52.17
N ASN A 126 -44.46 -38.26 53.03
CA ASN A 126 -45.87 -38.43 52.63
C ASN A 126 -46.08 -39.50 51.53
N GLY A 127 -45.34 -40.61 51.61
CA GLY A 127 -45.42 -41.71 50.63
C GLY A 127 -44.71 -41.43 49.30
N LYS A 128 -43.99 -40.32 49.18
CA LYS A 128 -43.18 -39.98 48.00
C LYS A 128 -41.70 -39.97 48.36
N TRP A 129 -40.91 -40.68 47.57
CA TRP A 129 -39.45 -40.66 47.66
C TRP A 129 -38.90 -39.41 46.98
N VAL A 130 -38.05 -38.67 47.69
CA VAL A 130 -37.36 -37.49 47.17
C VAL A 130 -35.87 -37.59 47.48
N LEU A 131 -35.04 -37.01 46.61
CA LEU A 131 -33.62 -36.88 46.82
C LEU A 131 -33.34 -35.87 47.92
N GLU A 132 -32.60 -36.30 48.94
CA GLU A 132 -32.23 -35.47 50.07
C GLU A 132 -30.79 -34.98 49.97
N ARG A 133 -29.86 -35.84 49.52
CA ARG A 133 -28.46 -35.43 49.29
C ARG A 133 -27.76 -36.35 48.31
N GLY A 134 -26.63 -35.91 47.79
CA GLY A 134 -25.70 -36.81 47.11
C GLY A 134 -24.27 -36.30 47.06
N MET A 135 -23.35 -37.15 46.58
CA MET A 135 -21.95 -36.79 46.44
C MET A 135 -21.22 -37.65 45.39
N ILE A 136 -20.16 -37.08 44.80
CA ILE A 136 -19.18 -37.83 44.00
C ILE A 136 -17.99 -38.17 44.90
N PRO A 137 -17.71 -39.46 45.16
CA PRO A 137 -16.69 -39.88 46.12
C PRO A 137 -15.25 -39.65 45.63
N LYS A 138 -15.02 -39.71 44.31
CA LYS A 138 -13.69 -39.56 43.69
C LYS A 138 -13.78 -38.73 42.42
N CYS A 139 -13.07 -37.62 42.41
CA CYS A 139 -12.94 -36.77 41.23
C CYS A 139 -11.71 -37.17 40.40
N PRO A 140 -11.81 -37.24 39.06
CA PRO A 140 -10.66 -37.54 38.22
C PRO A 140 -9.53 -36.52 38.43
N LYS A 141 -8.30 -36.99 38.71
CA LYS A 141 -7.12 -36.12 38.89
C LYS A 141 -6.67 -35.56 37.52
N ARG A 142 -6.52 -34.23 37.41
CA ARG A 142 -5.91 -33.57 36.22
C ARG A 142 -4.40 -33.86 36.18
N ARG A 143 -3.87 -34.27 35.02
CA ARG A 143 -2.41 -34.30 34.76
C ARG A 143 -1.93 -32.90 34.34
N PRO A 144 -0.71 -32.47 34.72
CA PRO A 144 -0.15 -31.19 34.28
C PRO A 144 0.70 -31.34 33.01
N PHE A 145 0.42 -30.48 32.03
CA PHE A 145 1.16 -30.15 30.79
C PHE A 145 1.27 -31.20 29.67
N GLY A 146 0.85 -30.76 28.48
CA GLY A 146 1.05 -31.38 27.18
C GLY A 146 0.08 -30.74 26.17
N ASP A 147 0.59 -29.86 25.32
CA ASP A 147 -0.14 -29.29 24.19
C ASP A 147 -0.67 -30.39 23.25
N ASP A 148 -1.74 -30.02 22.55
CA ASP A 148 -2.47 -30.70 21.48
C ASP A 148 -3.56 -31.73 21.84
N VAL A 149 -4.76 -31.37 21.38
CA VAL A 149 -6.02 -32.12 21.23
C VAL A 149 -6.91 -32.22 22.49
N GLU A 150 -7.82 -31.25 22.64
CA GLU A 150 -9.22 -31.56 23.01
C GLU A 150 -10.20 -30.52 22.43
N ARG A 151 -10.23 -30.41 21.09
CA ARG A 151 -11.43 -30.00 20.35
C ARG A 151 -12.31 -31.25 20.16
N SER A 152 -13.12 -31.56 21.17
CA SER A 152 -14.36 -32.34 20.97
C SER A 152 -15.18 -32.36 22.26
N PHE A 153 -16.25 -31.54 22.27
CA PHE A 153 -17.41 -31.60 23.15
C PHE A 153 -17.20 -31.37 24.67
N ALA A 154 -16.78 -30.15 25.02
CA ALA A 154 -17.14 -29.57 26.31
C ALA A 154 -18.47 -28.82 26.18
N VAL A 155 -19.58 -29.46 26.56
CA VAL A 155 -20.79 -28.71 26.96
C VAL A 155 -20.51 -28.20 28.37
N ALA A 156 -20.03 -26.96 28.46
CA ALA A 156 -19.87 -26.26 29.72
C ALA A 156 -21.26 -25.92 30.28
N VAL A 157 -21.71 -26.64 31.31
CA VAL A 157 -22.82 -26.18 32.15
C VAL A 157 -22.20 -25.34 33.27
N ASP A 158 -22.33 -24.03 33.13
CA ASP A 158 -21.88 -23.00 34.07
C ASP A 158 -22.67 -23.07 35.40
N SER A 159 -22.07 -22.72 36.54
CA SER A 159 -22.80 -22.61 37.81
C SER A 159 -23.80 -21.44 37.80
N ASP A 160 -24.82 -21.42 38.68
CA ASP A 160 -25.82 -20.34 38.72
C ASP A 160 -25.20 -18.95 38.93
N SER A 161 -24.15 -18.87 39.75
CA SER A 161 -23.39 -17.64 39.94
C SER A 161 -22.53 -17.29 38.72
N ASP A 162 -22.05 -18.29 37.97
CA ASP A 162 -21.34 -18.05 36.70
C ASP A 162 -22.32 -17.50 35.67
N LEU A 163 -23.55 -18.03 35.58
CA LEU A 163 -24.57 -17.52 34.67
C LEU A 163 -25.01 -16.10 35.04
N VAL A 164 -25.22 -15.81 36.33
CA VAL A 164 -25.54 -14.45 36.80
C VAL A 164 -24.38 -13.49 36.52
N ALA A 165 -23.14 -13.89 36.81
CA ALA A 165 -21.95 -13.09 36.53
C ALA A 165 -21.76 -12.87 35.03
N LYS A 166 -21.92 -13.90 34.18
CA LYS A 166 -21.86 -13.79 32.72
C LYS A 166 -22.93 -12.86 32.17
N ASN A 167 -24.19 -13.03 32.58
CA ASN A 167 -25.28 -12.15 32.17
C ASN A 167 -25.04 -10.69 32.62
N PHE A 168 -24.51 -10.50 33.84
CA PHE A 168 -24.14 -9.18 34.33
C PHE A 168 -23.00 -8.56 33.51
N ILE A 169 -21.97 -9.34 33.19
CA ILE A 169 -20.85 -8.91 32.33
C ILE A 169 -21.35 -8.54 30.93
N GLU A 170 -22.22 -9.34 30.31
CA GLU A 170 -22.80 -9.04 29.01
C GLU A 170 -23.61 -7.73 29.02
N LYS A 171 -24.43 -7.52 30.06
CA LYS A 171 -25.15 -6.26 30.27
C LYS A 171 -24.19 -5.09 30.45
N MET A 172 -23.16 -5.27 31.28
CA MET A 172 -22.14 -4.26 31.55
C MET A 172 -21.42 -3.84 30.27
N VAL A 173 -21.02 -4.80 29.42
CA VAL A 173 -20.40 -4.51 28.13
C VAL A 173 -21.33 -3.70 27.24
N LYS A 174 -22.58 -4.13 27.04
CA LYS A 174 -23.54 -3.39 26.22
C LYS A 174 -23.79 -1.96 26.71
N VAL A 175 -23.88 -1.77 28.03
CA VAL A 175 -24.10 -0.46 28.64
C VAL A 175 -22.87 0.43 28.52
N ILE A 176 -21.66 -0.10 28.66
CA ILE A 176 -20.44 0.68 28.48
C ILE A 176 -20.24 1.07 27.02
N GLU A 177 -20.53 0.16 26.07
CA GLU A 177 -20.47 0.43 24.63
C GLU A 177 -21.44 1.53 24.17
N SER A 178 -22.56 1.71 24.86
CA SER A 178 -23.52 2.79 24.54
C SER A 178 -22.93 4.17 24.81
N GLY A 179 -21.97 4.28 25.73
CA GLY A 179 -21.39 5.55 26.19
C GLY A 179 -22.35 6.42 27.01
N ASP A 180 -23.54 5.92 27.32
CA ASP A 180 -24.56 6.68 28.06
C ASP A 180 -24.20 6.74 29.55
N LYS A 181 -23.91 7.96 30.02
CA LYS A 181 -23.39 8.20 31.38
C LYS A 181 -24.37 7.74 32.48
N ASP A 182 -25.68 7.89 32.25
CA ASP A 182 -26.70 7.53 33.22
C ASP A 182 -26.88 6.00 33.29
N SER A 183 -26.90 5.32 32.14
CA SER A 183 -26.92 3.85 32.08
C SER A 183 -25.67 3.23 32.71
N ILE A 184 -24.48 3.79 32.43
CA ILE A 184 -23.22 3.35 33.05
C ILE A 184 -23.26 3.56 34.57
N SER A 185 -23.77 4.69 35.04
CA SER A 185 -23.97 4.95 36.47
C SER A 185 -24.87 3.91 37.13
N GLY A 186 -25.89 3.42 36.41
CA GLY A 186 -26.82 2.37 36.85
C GLY A 186 -26.18 1.00 37.13
N LEU A 187 -24.97 0.75 36.62
CA LEU A 187 -24.21 -0.49 36.90
C LEU A 187 -23.60 -0.51 38.29
N PHE A 188 -23.41 0.64 38.94
CA PHE A 188 -22.67 0.79 40.18
C PHE A 188 -23.57 1.17 41.36
N ALA A 189 -23.39 0.52 42.50
CA ALA A 189 -23.96 0.97 43.76
C ALA A 189 -23.29 2.26 44.23
N ASP A 190 -23.96 3.07 45.04
CA ASP A 190 -23.46 4.39 45.43
C ASP A 190 -22.15 4.31 46.25
N GLN A 191 -21.98 3.23 47.01
CA GLN A 191 -20.78 2.91 47.77
C GLN A 191 -19.68 2.19 46.97
N PHE A 192 -19.81 2.08 45.65
CA PHE A 192 -18.86 1.33 44.82
C PHE A 192 -17.41 1.82 44.99
N ALA A 193 -16.51 0.86 45.17
CA ALA A 193 -15.07 1.09 45.20
C ALA A 193 -14.30 0.02 44.41
N PHE A 194 -13.38 0.44 43.55
CA PHE A 194 -12.44 -0.43 42.86
C PHE A 194 -11.01 -0.17 43.33
N ARG A 195 -10.32 -1.18 43.84
CA ARG A 195 -8.90 -1.11 44.24
C ARG A 195 -7.99 -1.49 43.07
N GLY A 196 -7.44 -0.48 42.39
CA GLY A 196 -6.39 -0.64 41.39
C GLY A 196 -4.98 -0.65 42.01
N CYS A 197 -3.96 -0.81 41.16
CA CYS A 197 -2.56 -0.91 41.61
C CYS A 197 -1.97 0.38 42.18
N LYS A 198 -2.46 1.54 41.74
CA LYS A 198 -1.93 2.86 42.14
C LYS A 198 -2.92 3.69 42.97
N LYS A 199 -4.22 3.43 42.83
CA LYS A 199 -5.30 4.22 43.43
C LYS A 199 -6.58 3.40 43.55
N ALA A 200 -7.47 3.82 44.45
CA ALA A 200 -8.85 3.36 44.48
C ALA A 200 -9.76 4.30 43.66
N TYR A 201 -10.75 3.73 42.99
CA TYR A 201 -11.71 4.44 42.14
C TYR A 201 -13.10 4.30 42.76
N ASN A 202 -13.81 5.40 42.93
CA ASN A 202 -15.20 5.40 43.40
C ASN A 202 -16.18 5.42 42.20
N LYS A 203 -17.49 5.32 42.47
CA LYS A 203 -18.54 5.38 41.43
C LYS A 203 -18.36 6.55 40.46
N LYS A 204 -18.16 7.78 40.96
CA LYS A 204 -18.00 8.97 40.11
C LYS A 204 -16.82 8.82 39.15
N MET A 205 -15.66 8.42 39.66
CA MET A 205 -14.45 8.22 38.86
C MET A 205 -14.62 7.10 37.83
N ALA A 206 -15.27 5.99 38.21
CA ALA A 206 -15.51 4.87 37.31
C ALA A 206 -16.48 5.25 36.18
N VAL A 207 -17.59 5.93 36.50
CA VAL A 207 -18.57 6.38 35.51
C VAL A 207 -17.96 7.38 34.54
N GLU A 208 -17.22 8.38 35.04
CA GLU A 208 -16.56 9.38 34.21
C GLU A 208 -15.59 8.74 33.21
N MET A 209 -14.75 7.83 33.70
CA MET A 209 -13.79 7.07 32.91
C MET A 209 -14.43 6.16 31.87
N LEU A 210 -15.51 5.44 32.22
CA LEU A 210 -16.20 4.52 31.32
C LEU A 210 -17.06 5.24 30.28
N SER A 211 -17.67 6.38 30.64
CA SER A 211 -18.44 7.22 29.71
C SER A 211 -17.58 7.88 28.63
N GLN A 212 -16.27 7.96 28.88
CA GLN A 212 -15.27 8.59 28.02
C GLN A 212 -14.55 7.60 27.10
N LEU A 213 -14.93 6.32 27.12
CA LEU A 213 -14.30 5.33 26.26
C LEU A 213 -14.66 5.60 24.79
N PRO A 214 -13.69 5.55 23.86
CA PRO A 214 -13.96 5.75 22.44
C PRO A 214 -14.95 4.71 21.90
N LYS A 215 -15.91 5.15 21.08
CA LYS A 215 -16.87 4.24 20.42
C LYS A 215 -16.10 3.27 19.52
N GLY A 216 -16.31 1.97 19.71
CA GLY A 216 -15.58 0.91 19.02
C GLY A 216 -14.28 0.47 19.71
N SER A 217 -14.04 0.91 20.96
CA SER A 217 -13.01 0.31 21.81
C SER A 217 -13.30 -1.16 22.05
N THR A 218 -12.36 -2.04 21.69
CA THR A 218 -12.42 -3.43 22.15
C THR A 218 -12.03 -3.48 23.60
N PHE A 219 -13.05 -3.51 24.45
CA PHE A 219 -12.92 -4.06 25.77
C PHE A 219 -13.70 -5.38 25.78
N SER A 220 -13.03 -6.46 26.15
CA SER A 220 -13.66 -7.75 26.40
C SER A 220 -13.39 -8.14 27.84
N ILE A 221 -14.46 -8.52 28.52
CA ILE A 221 -14.39 -9.04 29.87
C ILE A 221 -14.61 -10.54 29.71
N THR A 222 -13.54 -11.32 29.84
CA THR A 222 -13.62 -12.77 29.74
C THR A 222 -13.83 -13.33 31.13
N PHE A 223 -14.99 -13.90 31.36
CA PHE A 223 -15.32 -14.57 32.61
C PHE A 223 -14.41 -15.78 32.86
N LYS A 224 -13.82 -15.89 34.06
CA LYS A 224 -13.07 -17.08 34.49
C LYS A 224 -13.91 -18.01 35.35
N ARG A 225 -14.39 -17.47 36.46
CA ARG A 225 -15.13 -18.22 37.50
C ARG A 225 -15.84 -17.24 38.41
N SER A 226 -16.83 -17.74 39.14
CA SER A 226 -17.49 -17.00 40.21
C SER A 226 -17.54 -17.82 41.50
N ARG A 227 -17.84 -17.14 42.60
CA ARG A 227 -18.24 -17.72 43.87
C ARG A 227 -19.35 -16.87 44.49
N GLU A 228 -20.34 -17.51 45.08
CA GLU A 228 -21.32 -16.83 45.92
C GLU A 228 -20.66 -16.48 47.25
N LEU A 229 -20.71 -15.19 47.63
CA LEU A 229 -20.30 -14.73 48.96
C LEU A 229 -21.47 -14.78 49.95
N SER A 230 -22.69 -14.51 49.45
CA SER A 230 -23.95 -14.64 50.20
C SER A 230 -25.13 -14.85 49.24
N LEU A 231 -26.36 -14.98 49.76
CA LEU A 231 -27.58 -15.09 48.94
C LEU A 231 -27.81 -13.89 48.00
N ALA A 232 -27.23 -12.73 48.31
CA ALA A 232 -27.36 -11.52 47.52
C ALA A 232 -26.05 -11.09 46.83
N GLU A 233 -24.92 -11.74 47.12
CA GLU A 233 -23.60 -11.29 46.68
C GLU A 233 -22.83 -12.37 45.94
N ILE A 234 -22.33 -11.99 44.77
CA ILE A 234 -21.50 -12.85 43.93
C ILE A 234 -20.18 -12.12 43.70
N GLU A 235 -19.08 -12.81 43.99
CA GLU A 235 -17.76 -12.40 43.54
C GLU A 235 -17.39 -13.19 42.30
N TYR A 236 -16.89 -12.51 41.28
CA TYR A 236 -16.43 -13.16 40.06
C TYR A 236 -15.07 -12.64 39.63
N GLU A 237 -14.31 -13.56 39.02
CA GLU A 237 -13.00 -13.32 38.46
C GLU A 237 -13.11 -13.22 36.94
N VAL A 238 -12.46 -12.19 36.39
CA VAL A 238 -12.43 -11.92 34.96
C VAL A 238 -11.02 -11.64 34.50
N ASP A 239 -10.71 -12.08 33.28
CA ASP A 239 -9.68 -11.44 32.47
C ASP A 239 -10.29 -10.18 31.87
N PHE A 240 -9.78 -9.04 32.30
CA PHE A 240 -10.09 -7.78 31.66
C PHE A 240 -9.12 -7.59 30.49
N VAL A 241 -9.64 -7.53 29.26
CA VAL A 241 -8.88 -7.28 28.04
C VAL A 241 -9.43 -6.02 27.39
N GLY A 242 -8.54 -5.15 26.94
CA GLY A 242 -8.90 -3.78 26.60
C GLY A 242 -8.51 -2.87 27.74
N LEU A 243 -8.42 -1.58 27.43
CA LEU A 243 -7.60 -0.68 28.23
C LEU A 243 -6.09 -1.07 28.17
N GLY A 244 -5.53 -1.36 26.99
CA GLY A 244 -4.06 -1.37 26.76
C GLY A 244 -3.19 -2.32 27.61
N GLN A 245 -3.78 -3.11 28.51
CA GLN A 245 -3.19 -4.21 29.27
C GLN A 245 -4.26 -5.26 29.51
N THR A 246 -3.83 -6.53 29.57
CA THR A 246 -4.66 -7.60 30.12
C THR A 246 -4.36 -7.73 31.60
N PHE A 247 -5.40 -7.78 32.43
CA PHE A 247 -5.21 -8.03 33.87
C PHE A 247 -6.39 -8.77 34.48
N ASP A 248 -6.07 -9.56 35.49
CA ASP A 248 -7.07 -10.23 36.32
C ASP A 248 -7.76 -9.20 37.21
N ALA A 249 -9.07 -9.31 37.38
CA ALA A 249 -9.81 -8.55 38.37
C ALA A 249 -10.86 -9.41 39.05
N TYR A 250 -11.07 -9.13 40.33
CA TYR A 250 -12.21 -9.63 41.10
C TYR A 250 -13.23 -8.51 41.21
N PHE A 251 -14.50 -8.83 40.99
CA PHE A 251 -15.60 -7.91 41.19
C PHE A 251 -16.67 -8.55 42.05
N THR A 252 -17.33 -7.74 42.87
CA THR A 252 -18.44 -8.16 43.71
C THR A 252 -19.70 -7.41 43.27
N ILE A 253 -20.73 -8.16 42.93
CA ILE A 253 -22.07 -7.64 42.64
C ILE A 253 -23.02 -7.99 43.78
N HIS A 254 -23.90 -7.04 44.11
CA HIS A 254 -24.97 -7.20 45.10
C HIS A 254 -26.33 -7.05 44.43
N ASN A 255 -27.28 -7.92 44.79
CA ASN A 255 -28.65 -7.90 44.30
C ASN A 255 -29.51 -6.93 45.11
N TYR A 256 -29.85 -5.78 44.54
CA TYR A 256 -30.83 -4.85 45.09
C TYR A 256 -32.18 -5.10 44.42
N ASP A 257 -33.06 -5.84 45.11
CA ASP A 257 -34.45 -6.09 44.68
C ASP A 257 -34.59 -6.56 43.23
N GLY A 258 -33.77 -7.55 42.83
CA GLY A 258 -33.77 -8.13 41.49
C GLY A 258 -32.82 -7.45 40.50
N THR A 259 -32.12 -6.38 40.91
CA THR A 259 -31.10 -5.72 40.09
C THR A 259 -29.72 -5.85 40.71
N TYR A 260 -28.84 -6.57 40.02
CA TYR A 260 -27.42 -6.64 40.40
C TYR A 260 -26.71 -5.31 40.11
N LYS A 261 -25.92 -4.84 41.06
CA LYS A 261 -25.02 -3.67 40.94
C LYS A 261 -23.63 -3.99 41.48
N LEU A 262 -22.60 -3.41 40.87
CA LEU A 262 -21.23 -3.49 41.36
C LEU A 262 -21.08 -2.72 42.68
N ILE A 263 -20.63 -3.42 43.72
CA ILE A 263 -20.32 -2.82 45.03
C ILE A 263 -18.82 -2.75 45.29
N TYR A 264 -18.03 -3.65 44.70
CA TYR A 264 -16.60 -3.69 44.90
C TYR A 264 -15.87 -4.26 43.68
N GLY A 265 -14.60 -3.90 43.51
CA GLY A 265 -13.68 -4.71 42.74
C GLY A 265 -12.23 -4.48 43.12
N SER A 266 -11.35 -5.39 42.71
CA SER A 266 -9.93 -5.29 42.99
C SER A 266 -9.09 -5.99 41.93
N ARG A 267 -7.89 -5.43 41.70
CA ARG A 267 -6.85 -6.11 40.92
C ARG A 267 -5.93 -6.87 41.87
N PRO A 268 -5.86 -8.22 41.78
CA PRO A 268 -5.10 -9.03 42.72
C PRO A 268 -3.59 -9.01 42.46
N THR A 269 -3.17 -8.81 41.21
CA THR A 269 -1.77 -8.83 40.80
C THR A 269 -1.40 -7.51 40.13
N CYS A 270 -0.39 -6.85 40.68
CA CYS A 270 0.20 -5.65 40.13
C CYS A 270 1.62 -5.97 39.63
N PRO A 271 1.99 -5.61 38.39
CA PRO A 271 3.32 -5.89 37.88
C PRO A 271 4.39 -5.27 38.78
N LYS A 272 5.41 -6.07 39.14
CA LYS A 272 6.53 -5.62 39.99
C LYS A 272 7.31 -4.53 39.24
N ARG A 273 7.50 -3.37 39.90
CA ARG A 273 8.22 -2.20 39.40
C ARG A 273 9.56 -2.57 38.75
N ILE A 274 9.76 -2.21 37.48
CA ILE A 274 11.10 -2.02 36.93
C ILE A 274 11.64 -0.69 37.49
N SER A 275 12.90 -0.74 37.92
CA SER A 275 13.58 0.17 38.87
C SER A 275 13.74 1.64 38.43
N ARG A 276 13.52 2.53 39.42
CA ARG A 276 14.15 3.85 39.71
C ARG A 276 14.34 4.82 38.54
N PHE A 277 13.39 5.73 38.35
CA PHE A 277 13.57 7.21 38.35
C PHE A 277 12.17 7.87 38.29
N ALA A 278 11.99 8.94 39.07
CA ALA A 278 10.85 9.88 39.10
C ALA A 278 9.49 9.43 39.71
N ILE A 279 9.34 9.74 41.01
CA ILE A 279 8.34 10.62 41.64
C ILE A 279 6.83 10.30 41.46
N ALA A 280 6.16 10.25 42.61
CA ALA A 280 4.72 10.19 42.81
C ALA A 280 3.89 11.13 41.91
N ARG A 281 2.93 10.60 41.16
CA ARG A 281 1.66 11.28 40.84
C ARG A 281 0.53 10.26 40.78
N GLY A 282 -0.57 10.58 41.47
CA GLY A 282 -1.79 9.77 41.48
C GLY A 282 -2.42 9.71 40.08
N THR A 283 -2.99 8.57 39.73
CA THR A 283 -3.71 8.39 38.47
C THR A 283 -4.97 9.27 38.48
N ASP A 284 -5.00 10.21 37.55
CA ASP A 284 -6.04 11.21 37.29
C ASP A 284 -7.20 10.65 36.42
N GLY A 285 -7.12 9.39 35.99
CA GLY A 285 -8.09 8.74 35.10
C GLY A 285 -7.60 8.60 33.66
N SER A 286 -6.55 9.36 33.29
CA SER A 286 -5.98 9.35 31.94
C SER A 286 -5.45 7.98 31.51
N GLU A 287 -4.90 7.21 32.47
CA GLU A 287 -4.30 5.89 32.21
C GLU A 287 -5.32 4.96 31.58
N VAL A 288 -6.56 4.97 32.10
CA VAL A 288 -7.60 4.08 31.61
C VAL A 288 -8.14 4.53 30.26
N ILE A 289 -8.38 5.82 30.05
CA ILE A 289 -8.90 6.33 28.77
C ILE A 289 -7.89 6.11 27.64
N ALA A 290 -6.61 6.43 27.86
CA ALA A 290 -5.56 6.24 26.87
C ALA A 290 -5.38 4.77 26.50
N GLN A 291 -5.41 3.91 27.50
CA GLN A 291 -5.39 2.48 27.35
C GLN A 291 -6.61 1.97 26.53
N ALA A 292 -7.81 2.48 26.79
CA ALA A 292 -9.03 2.10 26.05
C ALA A 292 -8.92 2.42 24.58
N PHE A 293 -8.44 3.63 24.33
CA PHE A 293 -8.21 4.17 23.01
C PHE A 293 -7.22 3.30 22.24
N VAL A 294 -6.11 2.90 22.88
CA VAL A 294 -5.13 1.98 22.28
C VAL A 294 -5.80 0.66 21.88
N GLY A 295 -6.66 0.10 22.73
CA GLY A 295 -7.43 -1.11 22.40
C GLY A 295 -8.31 -0.92 21.15
N ALA A 296 -9.09 0.15 21.11
CA ALA A 296 -9.92 0.53 19.95
C ALA A 296 -9.09 0.61 18.66
N LEU A 297 -7.94 1.26 18.75
CA LEU A 297 -7.03 1.47 17.64
C LEU A 297 -6.45 0.13 17.14
N VAL A 298 -5.96 -0.72 18.04
CA VAL A 298 -5.44 -2.06 17.71
C VAL A 298 -6.51 -2.89 17.01
N PHE A 299 -7.76 -2.90 17.51
CA PHE A 299 -8.83 -3.65 16.87
C PHE A 299 -9.21 -3.10 15.50
N ALA A 300 -9.33 -1.77 15.36
CA ALA A 300 -9.65 -1.16 14.07
C ALA A 300 -8.56 -1.49 13.01
N ILE A 301 -7.28 -1.49 13.42
CA ILE A 301 -6.16 -1.91 12.57
C ILE A 301 -6.26 -3.40 12.23
N ALA A 302 -6.43 -4.28 13.21
CA ALA A 302 -6.46 -5.73 13.02
C ALA A 302 -7.66 -6.20 12.18
N SER A 303 -8.81 -5.55 12.34
CA SER A 303 -10.05 -5.85 11.61
C SER A 303 -10.11 -5.25 10.20
N LYS A 304 -9.15 -4.37 9.83
CA LYS A 304 -9.19 -3.55 8.62
C LYS A 304 -10.47 -2.72 8.46
N ASP A 305 -11.08 -2.31 9.57
CA ASP A 305 -12.25 -1.43 9.53
C ASP A 305 -11.79 0.03 9.34
N GLU A 306 -11.60 0.42 8.08
CA GLU A 306 -11.16 1.77 7.70
C GLU A 306 -12.10 2.86 8.22
N THR A 307 -13.39 2.55 8.34
CA THR A 307 -14.41 3.50 8.81
C THR A 307 -14.27 3.75 10.31
N ARG A 308 -14.06 2.70 11.11
CA ARG A 308 -13.76 2.84 12.55
C ARG A 308 -12.42 3.52 12.78
N LEU A 309 -11.40 3.14 12.01
CA LEU A 309 -10.06 3.70 12.13
C LEU A 309 -10.05 5.21 11.82
N ALA A 310 -10.75 5.64 10.77
CA ALA A 310 -10.88 7.05 10.42
C ALA A 310 -11.64 7.87 11.47
N LYS A 311 -12.54 7.25 12.26
CA LYS A 311 -13.28 7.92 13.36
C LYS A 311 -12.45 8.09 14.64
N LEU A 312 -11.39 7.29 14.81
CA LEU A 312 -10.51 7.38 15.97
C LEU A 312 -9.42 8.46 15.79
N ILE A 313 -9.18 8.90 14.56
CA ILE A 313 -8.10 9.83 14.21
C ILE A 313 -8.71 11.16 13.76
N ASP A 314 -8.27 12.26 14.37
CA ASP A 314 -8.73 13.60 14.01
C ASP A 314 -8.23 14.02 12.61
N ASP A 315 -8.97 14.86 11.89
CA ASP A 315 -8.56 15.30 10.54
C ASP A 315 -7.26 16.12 10.55
N SER A 316 -6.97 16.81 11.66
CA SER A 316 -5.71 17.53 11.89
C SER A 316 -4.56 16.65 12.39
N PHE A 317 -4.75 15.32 12.45
CA PHE A 317 -3.79 14.42 13.05
C PHE A 317 -2.41 14.43 12.38
N VAL A 318 -1.37 14.52 13.22
CA VAL A 318 0.05 14.49 12.81
C VAL A 318 0.87 13.56 13.70
N LEU A 319 1.48 12.52 13.12
CA LEU A 319 2.43 11.62 13.80
C LEU A 319 3.86 11.86 13.33
N LYS A 320 4.73 12.37 14.21
CA LYS A 320 6.18 12.49 13.97
C LYS A 320 6.88 11.15 14.21
N GLY A 321 6.96 10.31 13.17
CA GLY A 321 7.65 9.02 13.24
C GLY A 321 9.18 9.10 13.21
N CYS A 322 9.85 7.95 13.21
CA CYS A 322 11.31 7.87 13.11
C CYS A 322 11.89 8.23 11.74
N LYS A 323 11.02 8.37 10.75
CA LYS A 323 11.38 8.42 9.34
C LYS A 323 10.63 9.59 8.69
N SER A 324 9.32 9.63 8.89
CA SER A 324 8.46 10.69 8.35
C SER A 324 7.51 11.25 9.38
N THR A 325 6.90 12.37 9.03
CA THR A 325 5.65 12.80 9.64
C THR A 325 4.49 12.20 8.86
N TYR A 326 3.50 11.64 9.55
CA TYR A 326 2.35 10.97 8.96
C TYR A 326 1.07 11.72 9.31
N THR A 327 0.35 12.17 8.29
CA THR A 327 -1.02 12.72 8.40
C THR A 327 -2.05 11.59 8.48
N LYS A 328 -3.29 11.89 8.89
CA LYS A 328 -4.41 10.92 8.89
C LYS A 328 -4.50 10.10 7.61
N ALA A 329 -4.51 10.75 6.44
CA ALA A 329 -4.61 10.07 5.15
C ALA A 329 -3.44 9.10 4.90
N SER A 330 -2.20 9.54 5.18
CA SER A 330 -1.01 8.70 5.00
C SER A 330 -0.96 7.52 5.97
N LEU A 331 -1.43 7.71 7.21
CA LEU A 331 -1.50 6.67 8.22
C LEU A 331 -2.53 5.60 7.85
N LEU A 332 -3.72 6.01 7.38
CA LEU A 332 -4.75 5.09 6.89
C LEU A 332 -4.24 4.27 5.69
N ALA A 333 -3.55 4.91 4.74
CA ALA A 333 -2.97 4.23 3.58
C ALA A 333 -1.87 3.22 3.96
N LEU A 334 -1.10 3.48 5.03
CA LEU A 334 -0.11 2.53 5.57
C LEU A 334 -0.79 1.34 6.23
N ILE A 335 -1.81 1.59 7.05
CA ILE A 335 -2.55 0.54 7.75
C ILE A 335 -3.29 -0.37 6.76
N ALA A 336 -3.83 0.18 5.68
CA ALA A 336 -4.49 -0.60 4.61
C ALA A 336 -3.55 -1.67 3.99
N LYS A 337 -2.24 -1.39 3.92
CA LYS A 337 -1.21 -2.27 3.35
C LYS A 337 -0.78 -3.40 4.29
N ILE A 338 -1.12 -3.36 5.58
CA ILE A 338 -0.78 -4.42 6.55
C ILE A 338 -1.52 -5.72 6.14
N PRO A 339 -0.85 -6.87 5.97
CA PRO A 339 -1.51 -8.14 5.68
C PRO A 339 -2.54 -8.51 6.77
N LYS A 340 -3.67 -9.12 6.38
CA LYS A 340 -4.65 -9.63 7.37
C LYS A 340 -3.97 -10.70 8.23
N GLY A 341 -4.12 -10.59 9.56
CA GLY A 341 -3.48 -11.50 10.52
C GLY A 341 -2.00 -11.18 10.83
N THR A 342 -1.52 -9.97 10.50
CA THR A 342 -0.19 -9.53 10.96
C THR A 342 -0.17 -9.40 12.47
N ASP A 343 0.77 -10.09 13.12
CA ASP A 343 0.96 -10.01 14.57
C ASP A 343 1.68 -8.71 14.94
N PHE A 344 0.99 -7.85 15.68
CA PHE A 344 1.58 -6.65 16.26
C PHE A 344 1.05 -6.40 17.66
N SER A 345 1.82 -5.68 18.46
CA SER A 345 1.44 -5.32 19.82
C SER A 345 1.78 -3.87 20.15
N ILE A 346 0.88 -3.24 20.88
CA ILE A 346 1.05 -1.90 21.46
C ILE A 346 1.00 -2.05 22.98
N THR A 347 2.12 -1.84 23.66
CA THR A 347 2.25 -1.98 25.11
C THR A 347 2.25 -0.61 25.77
N PHE A 348 1.23 -0.32 26.57
CA PHE A 348 1.11 0.95 27.28
C PHE A 348 2.19 1.14 28.37
N LYS A 349 2.71 2.36 28.52
CA LYS A 349 3.69 2.73 29.56
C LYS A 349 3.13 3.69 30.61
N GLU A 350 2.72 4.88 30.21
CA GLU A 350 2.30 5.96 31.11
C GLU A 350 1.36 6.94 30.42
N SER A 351 0.59 7.71 31.19
CA SER A 351 -0.19 8.85 30.71
C SER A 351 -0.43 9.87 31.81
N HIS A 352 -0.86 11.05 31.40
CA HIS A 352 -1.38 12.11 32.27
C HIS A 352 -2.28 13.06 31.47
N TYR A 353 -3.21 13.72 32.15
CA TYR A 353 -3.94 14.83 31.55
C TYR A 353 -3.05 16.06 31.36
N ILE A 354 -3.29 16.77 30.27
CA ILE A 354 -2.78 18.12 30.01
C ILE A 354 -3.97 19.06 29.73
N ASN A 355 -3.71 20.37 29.63
CA ASN A 355 -4.71 21.38 29.22
C ASN A 355 -6.04 21.34 30.01
N GLY A 356 -5.99 21.18 31.34
CA GLY A 356 -7.19 21.25 32.17
C GLY A 356 -8.13 20.04 32.04
N ASN A 357 -7.58 18.85 31.76
CA ASN A 357 -8.26 17.55 31.62
C ASN A 357 -9.00 17.31 30.29
N THR A 358 -8.81 18.15 29.27
CA THR A 358 -9.39 17.91 27.94
C THR A 358 -8.52 17.00 27.07
N ASP A 359 -7.22 16.94 27.37
CA ASP A 359 -6.23 16.30 26.53
C ASP A 359 -5.44 15.28 27.34
N ILE A 360 -5.11 14.14 26.74
CA ILE A 360 -4.34 13.08 27.38
C ILE A 360 -3.07 12.81 26.58
N VAL A 361 -1.92 12.98 27.21
CA VAL A 361 -0.65 12.51 26.66
C VAL A 361 -0.38 11.11 27.18
N TYR A 362 -0.08 10.17 26.29
CA TYR A 362 0.25 8.80 26.68
C TYR A 362 1.43 8.21 25.89
N SER A 363 2.18 7.32 26.51
CA SER A 363 3.37 6.67 25.94
C SER A 363 3.13 5.16 25.78
N VAL A 364 3.58 4.59 24.66
CA VAL A 364 3.46 3.16 24.31
C VAL A 364 4.76 2.62 23.73
N ALA A 365 4.97 1.31 23.83
CA ALA A 365 5.96 0.56 23.06
C ALA A 365 5.25 -0.20 21.94
N LEU A 366 5.78 -0.13 20.73
CA LEU A 366 5.24 -0.75 19.53
C LEU A 366 6.16 -1.90 19.10
N SER A 367 5.59 -3.05 18.73
CA SER A 367 6.32 -4.19 18.15
C SER A 367 5.46 -4.94 17.13
N GLY A 368 6.11 -5.69 16.22
CA GLY A 368 5.46 -6.53 15.19
C GLY A 368 5.15 -5.83 13.86
N LEU A 369 5.17 -4.49 13.81
CA LEU A 369 5.09 -3.70 12.56
C LEU A 369 6.42 -3.06 12.15
N GLY A 370 7.53 -3.52 12.73
CA GLY A 370 8.87 -2.96 12.53
C GLY A 370 9.77 -3.11 13.78
N PRO A 371 10.91 -2.41 13.83
CA PRO A 371 11.78 -2.39 15.00
C PRO A 371 11.02 -1.91 16.23
N ALA A 372 11.22 -2.58 17.36
CA ALA A 372 10.59 -2.18 18.62
C ALA A 372 10.90 -0.70 18.91
N SER A 373 9.84 0.11 19.03
CA SER A 373 9.95 1.57 19.11
C SER A 373 9.05 2.11 20.21
N GLU A 374 9.47 3.16 20.88
CA GLU A 374 8.65 3.84 21.90
C GLU A 374 8.01 5.07 21.28
N ALA A 375 6.70 5.25 21.42
CA ALA A 375 5.96 6.38 20.88
C ALA A 375 5.12 7.06 21.97
N GLN A 376 4.91 8.37 21.81
CA GLN A 376 4.06 9.19 22.64
C GLN A 376 2.97 9.80 21.78
N PHE A 377 1.73 9.78 22.23
CA PHE A 377 0.55 10.24 21.51
C PHE A 377 -0.26 11.19 22.37
N VAL A 378 -1.07 12.02 21.71
CA VAL A 378 -1.98 12.97 22.35
C VAL A 378 -3.41 12.70 21.89
N LEU A 379 -4.30 12.51 22.85
CA LEU A 379 -5.74 12.45 22.65
C LEU A 379 -6.36 13.79 23.00
N HIS A 380 -7.38 14.18 22.25
CA HIS A 380 -8.22 15.32 22.54
C HIS A 380 -9.67 14.88 22.69
N GLN A 381 -10.36 15.40 23.68
CA GLN A 381 -11.79 15.15 23.87
C GLN A 381 -12.61 16.10 22.99
N SER A 382 -13.16 15.58 21.90
CA SER A 382 -14.03 16.32 20.98
C SER A 382 -15.44 15.73 20.97
N SER A 383 -16.47 16.54 21.24
CA SER A 383 -17.89 16.14 21.21
C SER A 383 -18.23 14.88 22.03
N GLY A 384 -17.56 14.68 23.18
CA GLY A 384 -17.78 13.52 24.06
C GLY A 384 -17.01 12.25 23.68
N GLN A 385 -16.16 12.29 22.65
CA GLN A 385 -15.30 11.18 22.24
C GLN A 385 -13.82 11.61 22.22
N PHE A 386 -12.92 10.72 22.61
CA PHE A 386 -11.49 10.96 22.45
C PHE A 386 -11.03 10.58 21.05
N VAL A 387 -10.34 11.51 20.39
CA VAL A 387 -9.72 11.34 19.08
C VAL A 387 -8.21 11.57 19.17
N LEU A 388 -7.46 10.86 18.33
CA LEU A 388 -6.02 11.02 18.22
C LEU A 388 -5.70 12.28 17.42
N ILE A 389 -5.03 13.26 18.05
CA ILE A 389 -4.69 14.54 17.40
C ILE A 389 -3.21 14.66 17.07
N SER A 390 -2.32 13.97 17.79
CA SER A 390 -0.91 13.91 17.39
C SER A 390 -0.17 12.73 18.00
N GLY A 391 1.03 12.47 17.49
CA GLY A 391 1.98 11.58 18.13
C GLY A 391 3.42 11.83 17.70
N LYS A 392 4.37 11.21 18.39
CA LYS A 392 5.79 11.22 18.08
C LYS A 392 6.47 9.93 18.54
N VAL A 393 7.43 9.42 17.78
CA VAL A 393 8.28 8.30 18.23
C VAL A 393 9.41 8.87 19.09
N VAL A 394 9.50 8.42 20.35
CA VAL A 394 10.38 8.92 21.42
C VAL A 394 11.82 8.46 21.23
N LYS A 395 12.04 7.20 20.82
CA LYS A 395 13.37 6.65 20.57
C LYS A 395 13.36 5.77 19.33
N CYS A 396 14.19 6.14 18.37
CA CYS A 396 14.43 5.35 17.17
C CYS A 396 15.62 4.41 17.42
N PRO A 397 15.47 3.08 17.20
CA PRO A 397 16.57 2.15 17.41
C PRO A 397 17.76 2.50 16.50
N LYS A 398 18.96 2.59 17.09
CA LYS A 398 20.22 2.79 16.35
C LYS A 398 20.57 1.51 15.61
N SER A 399 20.83 1.59 14.31
CA SER A 399 21.24 0.45 13.47
C SER A 399 22.47 -0.26 14.08
N ARG A 400 22.34 -1.52 14.49
CA ARG A 400 23.51 -2.38 14.76
C ARG A 400 23.93 -3.04 13.44
N ARG A 401 25.19 -2.85 13.06
CA ARG A 401 25.91 -3.64 12.04
C ARG A 401 26.42 -4.93 12.68
N PHE A 402 25.85 -6.07 12.31
CA PHE A 402 26.36 -7.46 12.41
C PHE A 402 25.42 -8.24 11.47
N GLY A 403 25.84 -8.87 10.37
CA GLY A 403 26.97 -9.77 10.20
C GLY A 403 26.40 -11.19 10.15
N ASP A 404 26.00 -11.59 8.94
CA ASP A 404 25.61 -12.92 8.41
C ASP A 404 24.67 -13.85 9.20
N ASP A 405 23.76 -14.49 8.45
CA ASP A 405 22.78 -15.52 8.82
C ASP A 405 21.41 -15.10 9.42
N VAL A 406 20.71 -14.16 8.79
CA VAL A 406 19.22 -14.21 8.59
C VAL A 406 18.83 -13.38 7.33
N GLU A 407 19.43 -13.68 6.18
CA GLU A 407 19.35 -12.84 4.97
C GLU A 407 18.33 -13.32 3.92
N ARG A 408 17.17 -13.88 4.30
CA ARG A 408 16.18 -14.35 3.29
C ARG A 408 14.69 -14.05 3.50
N SER A 409 14.28 -13.39 4.57
CA SER A 409 12.83 -13.16 4.81
C SER A 409 12.39 -11.69 4.92
N PHE A 410 13.32 -10.73 4.94
CA PHE A 410 12.99 -9.30 5.14
C PHE A 410 13.75 -8.32 4.23
N ALA A 411 14.44 -8.79 3.19
CA ALA A 411 15.21 -7.94 2.27
C ALA A 411 14.37 -7.11 1.27
N VAL A 412 13.04 -7.00 1.45
CA VAL A 412 12.16 -6.22 0.55
C VAL A 412 11.44 -5.06 1.28
N ALA A 413 11.50 -4.95 2.60
CA ALA A 413 10.61 -4.06 3.36
C ALA A 413 11.28 -2.91 4.14
N VAL A 414 12.60 -2.70 4.06
CA VAL A 414 13.27 -1.66 4.89
C VAL A 414 13.51 -0.33 4.14
N ASP A 415 13.59 -0.34 2.81
CA ASP A 415 13.70 0.88 1.97
C ASP A 415 12.34 1.48 1.57
N SER A 416 11.21 0.80 1.83
CA SER A 416 9.89 1.24 1.32
C SER A 416 9.33 2.54 1.94
N ASP A 417 9.80 2.94 3.12
CA ASP A 417 9.27 4.14 3.82
C ASP A 417 9.86 5.44 3.28
N SER A 418 11.18 5.49 3.05
CA SER A 418 11.80 6.63 2.37
C SER A 418 11.33 6.66 0.93
N ASP A 419 11.10 5.50 0.32
CA ASP A 419 10.64 5.40 -1.05
C ASP A 419 9.24 5.97 -1.18
N LEU A 420 8.35 5.71 -0.21
CA LEU A 420 7.01 6.26 -0.19
C LEU A 420 7.02 7.79 0.03
N VAL A 421 7.85 8.29 0.95
CA VAL A 421 7.99 9.75 1.17
C VAL A 421 8.54 10.43 -0.07
N ALA A 422 9.59 9.88 -0.66
CA ALA A 422 10.20 10.39 -1.88
C ALA A 422 9.22 10.31 -3.07
N LYS A 423 8.50 9.20 -3.26
CA LYS A 423 7.49 9.03 -4.32
C LYS A 423 6.34 10.03 -4.15
N ASN A 424 5.76 10.15 -2.95
CA ASN A 424 4.69 11.12 -2.69
C ASN A 424 5.17 12.56 -2.91
N PHE A 425 6.39 12.88 -2.48
CA PHE A 425 7.00 14.19 -2.73
C PHE A 425 7.20 14.42 -4.23
N ILE A 426 7.73 13.45 -4.98
CA ILE A 426 7.92 13.53 -6.43
C ILE A 426 6.58 13.70 -7.15
N GLU A 427 5.55 12.94 -6.78
CA GLU A 427 4.20 13.07 -7.35
C GLU A 427 3.61 14.46 -7.11
N ASN A 428 3.75 15.01 -5.90
CA ASN A 428 3.32 16.38 -5.59
C ASN A 428 4.15 17.41 -6.34
N MET A 429 5.47 17.23 -6.41
CA MET A 429 6.40 18.10 -7.10
C MET A 429 6.07 18.18 -8.60
N VAL A 430 5.80 17.04 -9.26
CA VAL A 430 5.38 17.01 -10.66
C VAL A 430 4.09 17.81 -10.85
N LYS A 431 3.06 17.56 -10.03
CA LYS A 431 1.78 18.31 -10.09
C LYS A 431 1.96 19.82 -9.91
N VAL A 432 2.78 20.22 -8.95
CA VAL A 432 3.06 21.63 -8.66
C VAL A 432 3.82 22.28 -9.80
N ILE A 433 4.84 21.61 -10.37
CA ILE A 433 5.59 22.12 -11.51
C ILE A 433 4.69 22.22 -12.75
N GLU A 434 3.84 21.22 -13.01
CA GLU A 434 2.87 21.22 -14.11
C GLU A 434 1.84 22.36 -14.00
N SER A 435 1.54 22.82 -12.79
CA SER A 435 0.66 23.97 -12.59
C SER A 435 1.25 25.28 -13.14
N GLY A 436 2.58 25.37 -13.21
CA GLY A 436 3.33 26.58 -13.61
C GLY A 436 3.22 27.73 -12.61
N ASP A 437 2.59 27.53 -11.45
CA ASP A 437 2.41 28.57 -10.44
C ASP A 437 3.72 28.82 -9.68
N LYS A 438 4.28 30.02 -9.83
CA LYS A 438 5.60 30.38 -9.29
C LYS A 438 5.66 30.28 -7.76
N ASP A 439 4.57 30.63 -7.08
CA ASP A 439 4.51 30.61 -5.61
C ASP A 439 4.41 29.18 -5.08
N SER A 440 3.57 28.34 -5.71
CA SER A 440 3.49 26.91 -5.40
C SER A 440 4.82 26.20 -5.66
N ILE A 441 5.49 26.49 -6.78
CA ILE A 441 6.82 25.95 -7.10
C ILE A 441 7.85 26.40 -6.05
N SER A 442 7.83 27.67 -5.65
CA SER A 442 8.69 28.19 -4.57
C SER A 442 8.46 27.45 -3.24
N GLY A 443 7.22 27.05 -2.98
CA GLY A 443 6.83 26.25 -1.82
C GLY A 443 7.52 24.88 -1.72
N LEU A 444 7.98 24.32 -2.84
CA LEU A 444 8.70 23.04 -2.88
C LEU A 444 10.13 23.13 -2.32
N PHE A 445 10.71 24.34 -2.22
CA PHE A 445 12.12 24.54 -1.88
C PHE A 445 12.30 25.24 -0.53
N ALA A 446 13.24 24.74 0.28
CA ALA A 446 13.72 25.44 1.46
C ALA A 446 14.57 26.65 1.05
N ASP A 447 14.64 27.68 1.89
CA ASP A 447 15.31 28.93 1.52
C ASP A 447 16.81 28.75 1.26
N GLN A 448 17.43 27.78 1.94
CA GLN A 448 18.83 27.39 1.76
C GLN A 448 19.06 26.40 0.61
N PHE A 449 18.06 26.09 -0.21
CA PHE A 449 18.18 25.08 -1.25
C PHE A 449 19.30 25.40 -2.24
N ALA A 450 20.10 24.37 -2.54
CA ALA A 450 21.10 24.39 -3.58
C ALA A 450 21.11 23.06 -4.36
N PHE A 451 21.06 23.15 -5.69
CA PHE A 451 21.25 22.02 -6.59
C PHE A 451 22.64 22.09 -7.24
N LYS A 452 23.44 21.04 -7.13
CA LYS A 452 24.76 20.95 -7.76
C LYS A 452 24.65 20.20 -9.08
N GLY A 453 24.54 20.93 -10.19
CA GLY A 453 24.64 20.36 -11.53
C GLY A 453 26.10 20.16 -11.96
N CYS A 454 26.30 19.73 -13.20
CA CYS A 454 27.65 19.57 -13.76
C CYS A 454 28.30 20.91 -14.11
N GLU A 455 27.50 21.94 -14.39
CA GLU A 455 27.98 23.26 -14.82
C GLU A 455 28.00 24.30 -13.68
N GLY A 456 27.42 23.99 -12.51
CA GLY A 456 27.37 24.94 -11.40
C GLY A 456 26.41 24.55 -10.28
N THR A 457 26.25 25.46 -9.33
CA THR A 457 25.29 25.34 -8.23
C THR A 457 24.13 26.30 -8.46
N TYR A 458 22.90 25.78 -8.47
CA TYR A 458 21.67 26.53 -8.69
C TYR A 458 20.98 26.75 -7.35
N SER A 459 20.65 28.00 -7.03
CA SER A 459 19.92 28.37 -5.81
C SER A 459 18.41 28.13 -5.93
N LYS A 460 17.67 28.24 -4.82
CA LYS A 460 16.19 28.24 -4.81
C LYS A 460 15.61 29.15 -5.89
N ASN A 461 16.02 30.41 -5.94
CA ASN A 461 15.44 31.38 -6.88
C ASN A 461 15.68 30.98 -8.34
N MET A 462 16.88 30.50 -8.65
CA MET A 462 17.23 30.01 -10.00
C MET A 462 16.38 28.78 -10.38
N ALA A 463 16.19 27.84 -9.45
CA ALA A 463 15.37 26.65 -9.68
C ALA A 463 13.88 26.98 -9.86
N VAL A 464 13.34 27.86 -9.02
CA VAL A 464 11.94 28.31 -9.12
C VAL A 464 11.70 29.05 -10.43
N GLU A 465 12.58 29.97 -10.80
CA GLU A 465 12.48 30.71 -12.05
C GLU A 465 12.48 29.76 -13.25
N MET A 466 13.42 28.83 -13.28
CA MET A 466 13.53 27.80 -14.32
C MET A 466 12.30 26.89 -14.44
N LEU A 467 11.78 26.39 -13.31
CA LEU A 467 10.63 25.49 -13.30
C LEU A 467 9.30 26.21 -13.60
N SER A 468 9.15 27.46 -13.14
CA SER A 468 7.96 28.28 -13.44
C SER A 468 7.88 28.68 -14.92
N LYS A 469 8.99 28.59 -15.63
CA LYS A 469 9.16 28.95 -17.04
C LYS A 469 9.01 27.75 -18.00
N LEU A 470 8.66 26.56 -17.52
CA LEU A 470 8.48 25.38 -18.36
C LEU A 470 7.27 25.53 -19.31
N PRO A 471 7.39 25.20 -20.61
CA PRO A 471 6.28 25.28 -21.55
C PRO A 471 5.10 24.40 -21.11
N LYS A 472 3.86 24.90 -21.16
CA LYS A 472 2.67 24.09 -20.86
C LYS A 472 2.60 22.88 -21.80
N GLY A 473 2.57 21.67 -21.23
CA GLY A 473 2.63 20.41 -21.99
C GLY A 473 4.05 19.89 -22.26
N SER A 474 5.08 20.47 -21.63
CA SER A 474 6.41 19.85 -21.58
C SER A 474 6.32 18.54 -20.79
N THR A 475 6.70 17.44 -21.46
CA THR A 475 6.73 16.13 -20.83
C THR A 475 8.08 15.97 -20.12
N PHE A 476 8.06 16.01 -18.80
CA PHE A 476 9.15 15.51 -17.99
C PHE A 476 8.59 14.43 -17.06
N SER A 477 9.36 13.38 -16.85
CA SER A 477 9.05 12.29 -15.94
C SER A 477 10.22 12.09 -15.01
N ILE A 478 9.89 11.92 -13.74
CA ILE A 478 10.85 11.64 -12.70
C ILE A 478 10.64 10.19 -12.30
N THR A 479 11.56 9.33 -12.71
CA THR A 479 11.50 7.92 -12.36
C THR A 479 12.29 7.70 -11.08
N PHE A 480 11.56 7.38 -10.02
CA PHE A 480 12.14 7.04 -8.73
C PHE A 480 12.99 5.77 -8.82
N LYS A 481 14.23 5.79 -8.29
CA LYS A 481 15.08 4.59 -8.18
C LYS A 481 15.05 3.99 -6.79
N ARG A 482 15.54 4.76 -5.81
CA ARG A 482 15.73 4.33 -4.43
C ARG A 482 15.86 5.55 -3.54
N SER A 483 15.72 5.33 -2.24
CA SER A 483 15.89 6.39 -1.26
C SER A 483 16.37 5.85 0.06
N ARG A 484 16.80 6.77 0.93
CA ARG A 484 17.21 6.50 2.30
C ARG A 484 16.98 7.72 3.16
N PHE A 485 16.72 7.51 4.45
CA PHE A 485 16.78 8.60 5.41
C PHE A 485 18.24 8.98 5.69
N LEU A 486 18.54 10.28 5.60
CA LEU A 486 19.79 10.85 6.13
C LEU A 486 19.64 11.18 7.62
N SER A 487 18.43 11.58 8.03
CA SER A 487 18.06 11.83 9.43
C SER A 487 16.56 11.60 9.64
N LEU A 488 16.06 11.84 10.86
CA LEU A 488 14.63 11.72 11.19
C LEU A 488 13.72 12.65 10.36
N PHE A 489 14.28 13.72 9.81
CA PHE A 489 13.55 14.74 9.06
C PHE A 489 14.04 14.85 7.62
N GLU A 490 15.10 14.13 7.24
CA GLU A 490 15.75 14.27 5.94
C GLU A 490 15.76 12.97 5.16
N VAL A 491 15.24 13.01 3.94
CA VAL A 491 15.26 11.89 3.00
C VAL A 491 16.16 12.25 1.85
N GLN A 492 17.14 11.41 1.57
CA GLN A 492 17.87 11.43 0.32
C GLN A 492 17.28 10.41 -0.64
N TYR A 493 17.01 10.80 -1.87
CA TYR A 493 16.49 9.91 -2.89
C TYR A 493 17.19 10.11 -4.22
N GLU A 494 17.22 9.04 -5.00
CA GLU A 494 17.82 8.98 -6.33
C GLU A 494 16.72 8.83 -7.37
N VAL A 495 16.81 9.63 -8.44
CA VAL A 495 15.86 9.63 -9.54
C VAL A 495 16.58 9.64 -10.88
N ASP A 496 15.95 9.01 -11.88
CA ASP A 496 16.17 9.36 -13.28
C ASP A 496 15.24 10.52 -13.63
N PHE A 497 15.84 11.64 -14.00
CA PHE A 497 15.10 12.71 -14.65
C PHE A 497 15.09 12.45 -16.14
N VAL A 498 13.90 12.43 -16.75
CA VAL A 498 13.71 12.29 -18.20
C VAL A 498 12.83 13.44 -18.65
N GLY A 499 13.25 14.15 -19.69
CA GLY A 499 12.61 15.40 -20.11
C GLY A 499 13.49 16.59 -19.75
N LEU A 500 13.10 17.78 -20.21
CA LEU A 500 14.02 18.94 -20.19
C LEU A 500 15.28 18.71 -21.03
N GLY A 501 15.17 17.99 -22.17
CA GLY A 501 16.21 17.82 -23.19
C GLY A 501 17.42 16.93 -22.85
N GLN A 502 17.53 16.39 -21.64
CA GLN A 502 18.51 15.34 -21.28
C GLN A 502 17.90 14.31 -20.33
N THR A 503 18.48 13.11 -20.29
CA THR A 503 18.24 12.14 -19.22
C THR A 503 19.43 12.13 -18.28
N PHE A 504 19.21 12.35 -17.00
CA PHE A 504 20.30 12.34 -16.02
C PHE A 504 19.89 11.75 -14.68
N ASN A 505 20.90 11.29 -13.96
CA ASN A 505 20.72 10.77 -12.61
C ASN A 505 20.94 11.90 -11.61
N ALA A 506 20.01 12.05 -10.68
CA ALA A 506 20.14 13.05 -9.62
C ALA A 506 19.84 12.45 -8.25
N TYR A 507 20.60 12.92 -7.27
CA TYR A 507 20.29 12.78 -5.87
C TYR A 507 19.63 14.05 -5.36
N PHE A 508 18.53 13.93 -4.65
CA PHE A 508 17.91 15.04 -3.95
C PHE A 508 17.83 14.72 -2.47
N ALA A 509 17.82 15.76 -1.64
CA ALA A 509 17.49 15.67 -0.23
C ALA A 509 16.32 16.61 0.09
N ILE A 510 15.33 16.07 0.78
CA ILE A 510 14.17 16.82 1.29
C ILE A 510 14.21 16.82 2.81
N HIS A 511 13.82 17.95 3.41
CA HIS A 511 13.69 18.13 4.85
C HIS A 511 12.23 18.39 5.22
N ASN A 512 11.77 17.82 6.33
CA ASN A 512 10.42 18.02 6.86
C ASN A 512 10.35 19.25 7.77
N TYR A 513 9.72 20.33 7.31
CA TYR A 513 9.41 21.51 8.11
C TYR A 513 7.97 21.41 8.62
N ASP A 514 7.80 20.82 9.81
CA ASP A 514 6.51 20.74 10.51
C ASP A 514 5.33 20.16 9.70
N GLY A 515 5.61 19.16 8.88
CA GLY A 515 4.62 18.45 8.06
C GLY A 515 4.85 18.63 6.56
N ASP A 516 5.55 19.70 6.16
CA ASP A 516 5.82 20.02 4.77
C ASP A 516 7.24 19.65 4.38
N TYR A 517 7.36 18.68 3.47
CA TYR A 517 8.65 18.34 2.88
C TYR A 517 9.07 19.42 1.88
N LYS A 518 10.30 19.90 2.02
CA LYS A 518 10.92 20.85 1.09
C LYS A 518 12.28 20.37 0.65
N LEU A 519 12.63 20.62 -0.60
CA LEU A 519 13.96 20.37 -1.13
C LEU A 519 14.98 21.26 -0.41
N ILE A 520 16.00 20.63 0.18
CA ILE A 520 17.12 21.32 0.84
C ILE A 520 18.42 21.20 0.04
N TYR A 521 18.56 20.15 -0.76
CA TYR A 521 19.74 19.92 -1.58
C TYR A 521 19.41 19.06 -2.79
N GLY A 522 20.17 19.20 -3.87
CA GLY A 522 20.30 18.14 -4.84
C GLY A 522 21.63 18.17 -5.57
N SER A 523 21.94 17.10 -6.29
CA SER A 523 23.16 16.98 -7.06
C SER A 523 23.01 15.99 -8.20
N ARG A 524 23.54 16.32 -9.36
CA ARG A 524 23.66 15.39 -10.48
C ARG A 524 24.79 14.39 -10.23
N SER A 525 24.55 13.10 -10.48
CA SER A 525 25.47 12.00 -10.11
C SER A 525 26.29 11.45 -11.27
N ASP A 526 25.87 11.73 -12.50
CA ASP A 526 26.47 11.28 -13.76
C ASP A 526 27.39 12.34 -14.39
N CYS A 527 27.85 13.33 -13.63
CA CYS A 527 28.81 14.30 -14.16
C CYS A 527 30.11 13.61 -14.57
N PRO A 528 30.60 13.78 -15.81
CA PRO A 528 31.85 13.18 -16.26
C PRO A 528 32.97 13.58 -15.29
N LYS A 529 33.63 12.58 -14.69
CA LYS A 529 34.78 12.79 -13.77
C LYS A 529 36.02 13.38 -14.47
N THR A 530 35.90 13.75 -15.74
CA THR A 530 36.99 14.14 -16.62
C THR A 530 36.68 15.45 -17.36
N ILE A 531 36.18 16.46 -16.65
CA ILE A 531 36.40 17.85 -17.08
C ILE A 531 37.18 18.53 -15.97
N ASN A 532 38.33 19.04 -16.38
CA ASN A 532 39.39 19.56 -15.53
C ASN A 532 38.90 20.44 -14.37
N ARG A 533 39.64 20.30 -13.27
CA ARG A 533 39.70 21.15 -12.07
C ARG A 533 40.15 22.60 -12.40
N PHE A 534 39.72 23.18 -13.53
CA PHE A 534 40.19 24.48 -14.05
C PHE A 534 39.08 25.44 -14.51
N LEU A 535 37.79 25.16 -14.26
CA LEU A 535 36.73 26.15 -14.46
C LEU A 535 35.83 26.23 -13.23
N MET A 536 36.35 26.85 -12.16
CA MET A 536 35.49 27.55 -11.20
C MET A 536 35.11 28.90 -11.82
N ALA A 537 34.17 28.93 -12.78
CA ALA A 537 33.49 30.14 -13.25
C ALA A 537 32.43 29.82 -14.32
N SER A 538 31.21 29.49 -13.92
CA SER A 538 29.98 29.96 -14.57
C SER A 538 28.79 29.46 -13.76
N GLY A 539 28.21 30.34 -12.95
CA GLY A 539 26.85 30.12 -12.48
C GLY A 539 25.94 30.12 -13.71
N THR A 540 25.44 28.96 -14.10
CA THR A 540 24.39 28.85 -15.11
C THR A 540 23.15 29.56 -14.57
N ASP A 541 22.74 30.62 -15.25
CA ASP A 541 21.63 31.53 -14.93
C ASP A 541 20.22 30.89 -15.02
N GLY A 542 20.16 29.60 -15.31
CA GLY A 542 18.93 28.83 -15.48
C GLY A 542 18.38 28.77 -16.90
N SER A 543 19.04 29.44 -17.85
CA SER A 543 18.72 29.38 -19.28
C SER A 543 18.81 27.97 -19.87
N GLU A 544 19.76 27.15 -19.39
CA GLU A 544 20.05 25.82 -19.94
C GLU A 544 18.84 24.91 -19.88
N VAL A 545 18.20 24.84 -18.71
CA VAL A 545 17.09 23.93 -18.50
C VAL A 545 15.85 24.35 -19.30
N ILE A 546 15.60 25.66 -19.43
CA ILE A 546 14.50 26.16 -20.25
C ILE A 546 14.77 25.87 -21.73
N ALA A 547 16.00 26.11 -22.20
CA ALA A 547 16.39 25.84 -23.58
C ALA A 547 16.32 24.34 -23.90
N GLN A 548 16.78 23.47 -23.00
CA GLN A 548 16.69 22.02 -23.19
C GLN A 548 15.24 21.51 -23.15
N ALA A 549 14.38 22.05 -22.28
CA ALA A 549 12.95 21.76 -22.27
C ALA A 549 12.25 22.15 -23.57
N PHE A 550 12.56 23.35 -24.06
CA PHE A 550 12.06 23.83 -25.34
C PHE A 550 12.50 22.91 -26.49
N VAL A 551 13.78 22.52 -26.53
CA VAL A 551 14.32 21.58 -27.52
C VAL A 551 13.59 20.24 -27.48
N GLY A 552 13.31 19.70 -26.29
CA GLY A 552 12.55 18.46 -26.15
C GLY A 552 11.13 18.56 -26.70
N ALA A 553 10.42 19.66 -26.42
CA ALA A 553 9.09 19.92 -26.97
C ALA A 553 9.13 20.04 -28.50
N LEU A 554 10.14 20.72 -29.04
CA LEU A 554 10.35 20.86 -30.48
C LEU A 554 10.59 19.51 -31.16
N VAL A 555 11.50 18.68 -30.62
CA VAL A 555 11.78 17.34 -31.15
C VAL A 555 10.52 16.46 -31.12
N SER A 556 9.76 16.49 -30.01
CA SER A 556 8.50 15.75 -29.88
C SER A 556 7.45 16.19 -30.93
N ALA A 557 7.33 17.51 -31.16
CA ALA A 557 6.41 18.06 -32.14
C ALA A 557 6.82 17.69 -33.59
N ILE A 558 8.13 17.71 -33.90
CA ILE A 558 8.67 17.25 -35.19
C ILE A 558 8.38 15.75 -35.40
N ALA A 559 8.71 14.92 -34.40
CA ALA A 559 8.54 13.46 -34.50
C ALA A 559 7.07 13.04 -34.66
N SER A 560 6.15 13.75 -33.99
CA SER A 560 4.71 13.49 -34.08
C SER A 560 4.04 14.07 -35.34
N LYS A 561 4.76 14.88 -36.13
CA LYS A 561 4.20 15.69 -37.24
C LYS A 561 2.98 16.52 -36.82
N ASP A 562 2.97 17.00 -35.58
CA ASP A 562 1.89 17.86 -35.09
C ASP A 562 2.17 19.31 -35.52
N GLU A 563 1.65 19.67 -36.70
CA GLU A 563 1.80 21.02 -37.26
C GLU A 563 1.24 22.11 -36.34
N THR A 564 0.19 21.80 -35.57
CA THR A 564 -0.42 22.76 -34.65
C THR A 564 0.49 23.03 -33.45
N ARG A 565 1.13 21.99 -32.89
CA ARG A 565 2.12 22.14 -31.81
C ARG A 565 3.39 22.82 -32.32
N LEU A 566 3.87 22.47 -33.51
CA LEU A 566 5.03 23.13 -34.12
C LEU A 566 4.79 24.61 -34.35
N ALA A 567 3.64 24.98 -34.91
CA ALA A 567 3.29 26.37 -35.16
C ALA A 567 3.17 27.20 -33.87
N LYS A 568 2.83 26.57 -32.73
CA LYS A 568 2.78 27.25 -31.42
C LYS A 568 4.15 27.47 -30.78
N LEU A 569 5.15 26.65 -31.11
CA LEU A 569 6.51 26.77 -30.58
C LEU A 569 7.34 27.84 -31.29
N ILE A 570 6.91 28.28 -32.47
CA ILE A 570 7.66 29.20 -33.34
C ILE A 570 6.87 30.51 -33.45
N ASP A 571 7.51 31.63 -33.14
CA ASP A 571 6.90 32.96 -33.23
C ASP A 571 6.60 33.34 -34.69
N ASP A 572 5.56 34.14 -34.94
CA ASP A 572 5.21 34.56 -36.31
C ASP A 572 6.30 35.41 -36.97
N SER A 573 7.12 36.10 -36.17
CA SER A 573 8.28 36.86 -36.63
C SER A 573 9.55 36.01 -36.82
N PHE A 574 9.47 34.69 -36.65
CA PHE A 574 10.64 33.82 -36.64
C PHE A 574 11.45 33.85 -37.95
N VAL A 575 12.77 33.99 -37.77
CA VAL A 575 13.75 33.93 -38.86
C VAL A 575 14.95 33.04 -38.49
N LEU A 576 15.20 32.00 -39.30
CA LEU A 576 16.38 31.15 -39.23
C LEU A 576 17.35 31.46 -40.37
N LYS A 577 18.54 31.96 -40.03
CA LYS A 577 19.64 32.12 -40.99
C LYS A 577 20.36 30.78 -41.16
N GLY A 578 19.98 30.02 -42.18
CA GLY A 578 20.67 28.79 -42.56
C GLY A 578 21.97 29.06 -43.32
N CYS A 579 22.60 27.98 -43.77
CA CYS A 579 23.87 28.08 -44.52
C CYS A 579 23.73 28.56 -45.96
N LYS A 580 22.58 28.29 -46.60
CA LYS A 580 22.31 28.65 -48.01
C LYS A 580 21.22 29.72 -48.14
N SER A 581 20.25 29.77 -47.22
CA SER A 581 19.17 30.74 -47.25
C SER A 581 18.62 31.06 -45.86
N THR A 582 17.63 31.95 -45.83
CA THR A 582 16.94 32.36 -44.61
C THR A 582 15.53 31.79 -44.62
N TYR A 583 15.16 31.09 -43.56
CA TYR A 583 13.87 30.43 -43.42
C TYR A 583 12.96 31.23 -42.49
N THR A 584 11.74 31.51 -42.94
CA THR A 584 10.66 32.08 -42.11
C THR A 584 9.91 30.95 -41.39
N LYS A 585 9.02 31.28 -40.45
CA LYS A 585 8.13 30.29 -39.82
C LYS A 585 7.44 29.39 -40.85
N ALA A 586 6.84 29.98 -41.89
CA ALA A 586 6.11 29.24 -42.91
C ALA A 586 7.02 28.28 -43.70
N SER A 587 8.20 28.74 -44.14
CA SER A 587 9.12 27.87 -44.90
C SER A 587 9.78 26.80 -44.04
N LEU A 588 10.05 27.10 -42.76
CA LEU A 588 10.55 26.10 -41.81
C LEU A 588 9.50 24.99 -41.55
N LEU A 589 8.24 25.36 -41.32
CA LEU A 589 7.15 24.38 -41.12
C LEU A 589 6.97 23.50 -42.36
N ALA A 590 7.00 24.08 -43.56
CA ALA A 590 6.95 23.34 -44.81
C ALA A 590 8.14 22.37 -44.98
N LEU A 591 9.34 22.78 -44.54
CA LEU A 591 10.53 21.93 -44.58
C LEU A 591 10.43 20.77 -43.58
N ILE A 592 9.92 21.02 -42.36
CA ILE A 592 9.67 19.98 -41.36
C ILE A 592 8.61 18.99 -41.84
N ALA A 593 7.54 19.46 -42.49
CA ALA A 593 6.48 18.59 -43.02
C ALA A 593 7.01 17.56 -44.04
N LYS A 594 8.03 17.93 -44.82
CA LYS A 594 8.69 17.08 -45.82
C LYS A 594 9.58 15.97 -45.23
N ILE A 595 9.91 16.02 -43.94
CA ILE A 595 10.72 14.98 -43.27
C ILE A 595 9.96 13.65 -43.27
N PRO A 596 10.53 12.54 -43.76
CA PRO A 596 9.87 11.22 -43.71
C PRO A 596 9.55 10.78 -42.28
N LYS A 597 8.41 10.10 -42.09
CA LYS A 597 8.08 9.48 -40.79
C LYS A 597 9.14 8.43 -40.45
N GLY A 598 9.69 8.49 -39.24
CA GLY A 598 10.76 7.60 -38.78
C GLY A 598 12.19 8.07 -39.08
N THR A 599 12.38 9.32 -39.55
CA THR A 599 13.71 9.92 -39.68
C THR A 599 14.35 10.09 -38.28
N ASP A 600 15.58 9.60 -38.11
CA ASP A 600 16.34 9.67 -36.87
C ASP A 600 16.95 11.07 -36.66
N PHE A 601 16.08 12.03 -36.34
CA PHE A 601 16.45 13.41 -36.07
C PHE A 601 16.83 13.60 -34.61
N SER A 602 18.00 14.21 -34.36
CA SER A 602 18.49 14.49 -33.01
C SER A 602 19.03 15.91 -32.88
N ILE A 603 18.72 16.52 -31.73
CA ILE A 603 19.23 17.82 -31.32
C ILE A 603 20.02 17.60 -30.03
N THR A 604 21.32 17.89 -30.06
CA THR A 604 22.21 17.80 -28.89
C THR A 604 22.51 19.21 -28.39
N PHE A 605 22.10 19.51 -27.16
CA PHE A 605 22.34 20.81 -26.54
C PHE A 605 23.85 21.05 -26.26
N LYS A 606 24.31 22.31 -26.35
CA LYS A 606 25.70 22.69 -26.05
C LYS A 606 25.85 23.69 -24.91
N GLU A 607 25.20 24.84 -25.02
CA GLU A 607 25.33 25.95 -24.05
C GLU A 607 24.12 26.88 -24.18
N SER A 608 23.85 27.66 -23.14
CA SER A 608 22.92 28.77 -23.20
C SER A 608 23.24 29.84 -22.17
N HIS A 609 22.65 31.01 -22.36
CA HIS A 609 22.63 32.10 -21.39
C HIS A 609 21.40 32.97 -21.65
N TYR A 610 20.94 33.65 -20.60
CA TYR A 610 19.97 34.73 -20.71
C TYR A 610 20.61 35.96 -21.34
N ILE A 611 19.82 36.65 -22.16
CA ILE A 611 20.09 38.00 -22.64
C ILE A 611 18.88 38.88 -22.32
N ASN A 612 19.03 40.20 -22.48
CA ASN A 612 17.95 41.18 -22.32
C ASN A 612 17.19 41.04 -20.98
N ASP A 613 17.90 41.19 -19.85
CA ASP A 613 17.33 41.14 -18.49
C ASP A 613 16.47 39.88 -18.21
N ASN A 614 16.95 38.71 -18.65
CA ASN A 614 16.32 37.40 -18.45
C ASN A 614 14.99 37.18 -19.18
N THR A 615 14.71 37.98 -20.21
CA THR A 615 13.52 37.82 -21.08
C THR A 615 13.77 36.92 -22.28
N ASP A 616 15.02 36.86 -22.75
CA ASP A 616 15.42 36.11 -23.92
C ASP A 616 16.52 35.10 -23.56
N ILE A 617 16.51 33.95 -24.23
CA ILE A 617 17.52 32.91 -24.03
C ILE A 617 18.20 32.64 -25.36
N VAL A 618 19.52 32.81 -25.40
CA VAL A 618 20.35 32.36 -26.50
C VAL A 618 20.88 30.97 -26.16
N TYR A 619 20.66 30.00 -27.04
CA TYR A 619 21.14 28.64 -26.85
C TYR A 619 21.75 28.06 -28.11
N SER A 620 22.79 27.25 -27.94
CA SER A 620 23.52 26.58 -29.01
C SER A 620 23.26 25.08 -28.98
N VAL A 621 23.04 24.47 -30.15
CA VAL A 621 22.77 23.04 -30.32
C VAL A 621 23.55 22.46 -31.51
N ALA A 622 23.83 21.16 -31.48
CA ALA A 622 24.23 20.38 -32.64
C ALA A 622 23.00 19.64 -33.19
N LEU A 623 22.76 19.78 -34.49
CA LEU A 623 21.67 19.14 -35.22
C LEU A 623 22.21 17.96 -36.03
N SER A 624 21.53 16.82 -35.98
CA SER A 624 21.82 15.61 -36.78
C SER A 624 20.54 14.94 -37.27
N GLY A 625 20.63 14.15 -38.35
CA GLY A 625 19.50 13.39 -38.90
C GLY A 625 18.73 14.05 -40.05
N LEU A 626 18.99 15.33 -40.31
CA LEU A 626 18.49 16.07 -41.48
C LEU A 626 19.63 16.67 -42.32
N GLY A 627 20.87 16.29 -42.00
CA GLY A 627 22.04 16.85 -42.62
C GLY A 627 23.34 16.62 -41.86
N PRO A 628 24.46 17.33 -42.14
CA PRO A 628 25.70 17.00 -41.48
C PRO A 628 25.53 17.52 -40.08
N ALA A 629 26.30 17.00 -39.14
CA ALA A 629 26.31 17.57 -37.81
C ALA A 629 26.59 19.08 -37.94
N SER A 630 25.57 19.89 -37.66
CA SER A 630 25.61 21.34 -37.87
C SER A 630 25.34 22.01 -36.53
N GLU A 631 26.19 22.96 -36.17
CA GLU A 631 25.98 23.76 -34.96
C GLU A 631 25.05 24.93 -35.29
N ALA A 632 23.94 25.05 -34.58
CA ALA A 632 23.00 26.14 -34.70
C ALA A 632 22.84 26.85 -33.36
N GLN A 633 22.63 28.15 -33.41
CA GLN A 633 22.31 29.00 -32.27
C GLN A 633 20.91 29.57 -32.48
N PHE A 634 20.10 29.52 -31.45
CA PHE A 634 18.70 29.91 -31.46
C PHE A 634 18.43 30.92 -30.35
N VAL A 635 17.37 31.71 -30.53
CA VAL A 635 16.90 32.68 -29.54
C VAL A 635 15.45 32.36 -29.20
N LEU A 636 15.20 32.14 -27.90
CA LEU A 636 13.86 32.06 -27.33
C LEU A 636 13.48 33.42 -26.75
N HIS A 637 12.23 33.79 -26.93
CA HIS A 637 11.63 34.95 -26.27
C HIS A 637 10.46 34.50 -25.41
N GLN A 638 10.33 35.09 -24.22
CA GLN A 638 9.19 34.87 -23.36
C GLN A 638 8.00 35.74 -23.79
N SER A 639 7.03 35.16 -24.51
CA SER A 639 5.79 35.82 -24.92
C SER A 639 4.57 35.20 -24.22
N SER A 640 3.75 36.02 -23.56
CA SER A 640 2.51 35.59 -22.88
C SER A 640 2.68 34.38 -21.93
N GLY A 641 3.82 34.30 -21.24
CA GLY A 641 4.11 33.20 -20.30
C GLY A 641 4.56 31.89 -20.96
N GLN A 642 4.88 31.88 -22.26
CA GLN A 642 5.48 30.75 -22.97
C GLN A 642 6.75 31.19 -23.70
N PHE A 643 7.75 30.30 -23.76
CA PHE A 643 8.92 30.52 -24.60
C PHE A 643 8.60 30.11 -26.04
N VAL A 644 8.81 31.05 -26.96
CA VAL A 644 8.66 30.84 -28.40
C VAL A 644 9.99 31.10 -29.09
N LEU A 645 10.24 30.36 -30.17
CA LEU A 645 11.43 30.55 -30.99
C LEU A 645 11.26 31.79 -31.86
N ILE A 646 12.09 32.81 -31.64
CA ILE A 646 12.02 34.08 -32.40
C ILE A 646 13.11 34.22 -33.46
N SER A 647 14.25 33.55 -33.30
CA SER A 647 15.25 33.51 -34.36
C SER A 647 16.22 32.34 -34.20
N GLY A 648 16.98 32.08 -35.25
CA GLY A 648 18.14 31.20 -35.19
C GLY A 648 19.15 31.49 -36.29
N LYS A 649 20.35 30.94 -36.14
CA LYS A 649 21.40 30.94 -37.16
C LYS A 649 22.23 29.67 -37.07
N VAL A 650 22.66 29.13 -38.21
CA VAL A 650 23.67 28.06 -38.22
C VAL A 650 25.04 28.70 -38.01
N VAL A 651 25.72 28.33 -36.92
CA VAL A 651 26.97 28.96 -36.44
C VAL A 651 28.18 28.50 -37.26
N LYS A 652 28.23 27.20 -37.59
CA LYS A 652 29.27 26.62 -38.43
C LYS A 652 28.63 25.88 -39.58
N CYS A 653 28.65 26.51 -40.74
CA CYS A 653 28.44 25.81 -41.99
C CYS A 653 29.71 25.00 -42.29
N PRO A 654 29.63 23.67 -42.49
CA PRO A 654 30.79 22.86 -42.77
C PRO A 654 31.60 23.47 -43.93
N LYS A 655 32.79 23.97 -43.61
CA LYS A 655 33.73 24.48 -44.60
C LYS A 655 34.37 23.26 -45.27
N ARG A 656 33.80 22.85 -46.41
CA ARG A 656 34.47 22.03 -47.44
C ARG A 656 35.45 20.98 -46.89
N LEU A 657 34.94 19.81 -46.51
CA LEU A 657 35.74 18.59 -46.55
C LEU A 657 34.81 17.41 -46.86
N LEU A 658 34.79 17.08 -48.16
CA LEU A 658 34.13 15.93 -48.78
C LEU A 658 32.59 15.97 -48.77
N ALA A 659 32.07 16.73 -49.75
CA ALA A 659 30.67 16.88 -50.12
C ALA A 659 30.06 15.57 -50.67
N HIS A 660 29.90 14.55 -49.83
CA HIS A 660 29.27 13.31 -50.30
C HIS A 660 28.14 12.76 -49.46
N PHE A 661 28.07 13.10 -48.18
CA PHE A 661 26.92 12.69 -47.39
C PHE A 661 26.58 13.86 -46.51
N VAL A 662 25.75 14.71 -47.08
CA VAL A 662 24.50 15.05 -46.44
C VAL A 662 23.48 15.54 -47.45
N ASP A 663 22.30 14.94 -47.32
CA ASP A 663 21.05 15.30 -47.93
C ASP A 663 20.64 16.74 -47.56
N ASP A 664 20.77 17.67 -48.50
CA ASP A 664 20.19 19.02 -48.42
C ASP A 664 18.67 19.02 -48.70
N GLY A 665 18.00 17.88 -48.44
CA GLY A 665 16.62 17.58 -48.79
C GLY A 665 16.45 17.12 -50.24
N SER A 666 17.52 17.20 -51.04
CA SER A 666 17.49 16.80 -52.44
C SER A 666 17.32 15.30 -52.62
N GLU A 667 17.86 14.47 -51.72
CA GLU A 667 17.81 13.01 -51.87
C GLU A 667 16.38 12.52 -51.63
N ALA A 668 15.68 13.05 -50.62
CA ALA A 668 14.28 12.73 -50.38
C ALA A 668 13.39 13.08 -51.59
N ILE A 669 13.59 14.27 -52.18
CA ILE A 669 12.85 14.73 -53.37
C ILE A 669 13.18 13.85 -54.58
N VAL A 670 14.46 13.58 -54.84
CA VAL A 670 14.90 12.76 -55.96
C VAL A 670 14.39 11.34 -55.80
N ARG A 671 14.48 10.71 -54.62
CA ARG A 671 13.97 9.36 -54.39
C ARG A 671 12.45 9.28 -54.63
N GLY A 672 11.69 10.26 -54.15
CA GLY A 672 10.26 10.36 -54.43
C GLY A 672 9.96 10.49 -55.93
N PHE A 673 10.72 11.34 -56.62
CA PHE A 673 10.65 11.50 -58.07
C PHE A 673 10.96 10.19 -58.83
N LEU A 674 12.03 9.47 -58.44
CA LEU A 674 12.43 8.22 -59.11
C LEU A 674 11.36 7.12 -58.97
N VAL A 675 10.63 7.07 -57.85
CA VAL A 675 9.47 6.17 -57.69
C VAL A 675 8.36 6.52 -58.68
N THR A 676 8.06 7.81 -58.84
CA THR A 676 7.07 8.30 -59.81
C THR A 676 7.50 7.99 -61.25
N MET A 677 8.77 8.24 -61.57
CA MET A 677 9.36 7.93 -62.87
C MET A 677 9.29 6.44 -63.19
N GLN A 678 9.63 5.59 -62.21
CA GLN A 678 9.53 4.15 -62.33
C GLN A 678 8.10 3.69 -62.65
N LYS A 679 7.11 4.25 -61.95
CA LYS A 679 5.68 3.95 -62.17
C LYS A 679 5.22 4.36 -63.56
N ALA A 680 5.62 5.54 -64.03
CA ALA A 680 5.29 6.02 -65.36
C ALA A 680 5.92 5.16 -66.46
N ILE A 681 7.20 4.79 -66.33
CA ILE A 681 7.89 3.95 -67.32
C ILE A 681 7.28 2.54 -67.36
N ASN A 682 7.00 1.96 -66.20
CA ASN A 682 6.35 0.64 -66.11
C ASN A 682 4.95 0.63 -66.76
N SER A 683 4.26 1.77 -66.81
CA SER A 683 2.95 1.88 -67.47
C SER A 683 3.05 1.86 -69.01
N GLY A 684 4.22 2.15 -69.59
CA GLY A 684 4.40 2.33 -71.03
C GLY A 684 3.65 3.54 -71.62
N ASN A 685 2.93 4.31 -70.80
CA ASN A 685 2.12 5.43 -71.26
C ASN A 685 3.01 6.63 -71.64
N LYS A 686 3.07 6.94 -72.93
CA LYS A 686 3.87 8.04 -73.49
C LYS A 686 3.55 9.40 -72.86
N THR A 687 2.30 9.65 -72.51
CA THR A 687 1.87 10.89 -71.87
C THR A 687 2.38 10.99 -70.44
N ALA A 688 2.24 9.90 -69.65
CA ALA A 688 2.74 9.86 -68.27
C ALA A 688 4.28 9.91 -68.19
N ILE A 689 4.98 9.31 -69.16
CA ILE A 689 6.44 9.42 -69.27
C ILE A 689 6.82 10.84 -69.69
N GLY A 690 6.10 11.42 -70.66
CA GLY A 690 6.35 12.76 -71.17
C GLY A 690 6.17 13.88 -70.14
N SER A 691 5.31 13.70 -69.14
CA SER A 691 5.09 14.68 -68.07
C SER A 691 6.24 14.75 -67.06
N LEU A 692 7.20 13.82 -67.10
CA LEU A 692 8.38 13.83 -66.23
C LEU A 692 9.51 14.74 -66.71
N PHE A 693 9.39 15.30 -67.92
CA PHE A 693 10.44 16.07 -68.59
C PHE A 693 9.94 17.45 -68.98
N GLU A 694 10.77 18.47 -68.85
CA GLU A 694 10.49 19.80 -69.40
C GLU A 694 10.46 19.77 -70.93
N ASP A 695 9.74 20.72 -71.56
CA ASP A 695 9.62 20.74 -73.02
C ASP A 695 10.96 20.93 -73.75
N LYS A 696 11.92 21.60 -73.10
CA LYS A 696 13.28 21.81 -73.61
C LYS A 696 14.28 20.73 -73.16
N TYR A 697 13.81 19.62 -72.59
CA TYR A 697 14.69 18.58 -72.08
C TYR A 697 15.57 17.96 -73.17
N ILE A 698 16.87 17.89 -72.87
CA ILE A 698 17.90 17.23 -73.68
C ILE A 698 18.67 16.26 -72.79
N PHE A 699 18.89 15.05 -73.29
CA PHE A 699 19.80 14.07 -72.69
C PHE A 699 21.08 13.97 -73.53
N HIS A 700 22.22 14.39 -72.95
CA HIS A 700 23.53 14.31 -73.57
C HIS A 700 24.12 12.90 -73.42
N GLY A 701 23.92 12.08 -74.45
CA GLY A 701 24.45 10.72 -74.50
C GLY A 701 25.89 10.67 -75.02
N CYS A 702 26.48 9.48 -75.02
CA CYS A 702 27.88 9.30 -75.44
C CYS A 702 28.12 9.50 -76.94
N LYS A 703 27.08 9.38 -77.78
CA LYS A 703 27.20 9.52 -79.23
C LYS A 703 26.61 10.81 -79.77
N ARG A 704 25.51 11.26 -79.16
CA ARG A 704 24.77 12.45 -79.55
C ARG A 704 23.82 12.85 -78.43
N ASP A 705 23.21 14.01 -78.62
CA ASP A 705 22.10 14.48 -77.80
C ASP A 705 20.79 13.82 -78.23
N TYR A 706 19.92 13.57 -77.25
CA TYR A 706 18.59 13.01 -77.44
C TYR A 706 17.54 13.99 -76.92
N SER A 707 16.58 14.35 -77.78
CA SER A 707 15.47 15.22 -77.41
C SER A 707 14.45 14.51 -76.51
N LYS A 708 13.62 15.28 -75.77
CA LYS A 708 12.44 14.76 -75.03
C LYS A 708 11.63 13.72 -75.81
N LYS A 709 11.30 13.99 -77.08
CA LYS A 709 10.50 13.07 -77.92
C LYS A 709 11.19 11.73 -78.13
N GLU A 710 12.51 11.73 -78.33
CA GLU A 710 13.29 10.50 -78.53
C GLU A 710 13.44 9.72 -77.24
N VAL A 711 13.68 10.39 -76.11
CA VAL A 711 13.77 9.77 -74.78
C VAL A 711 12.43 9.13 -74.38
N VAL A 712 11.31 9.86 -74.52
CA VAL A 712 9.96 9.32 -74.24
C VAL A 712 9.64 8.12 -75.14
N LYS A 713 9.99 8.19 -76.43
CA LYS A 713 9.80 7.06 -77.36
C LYS A 713 10.62 5.84 -76.94
N ALA A 714 11.87 6.03 -76.55
CA ALA A 714 12.74 4.94 -76.10
C ALA A 714 12.23 4.29 -74.80
N LEU A 715 11.86 5.12 -73.81
CA LEU A 715 11.35 4.64 -72.52
C LEU A 715 9.98 3.95 -72.63
N SER A 716 9.07 4.47 -73.46
CA SER A 716 7.76 3.83 -73.70
C SER A 716 7.85 2.48 -74.43
N ASN A 717 8.95 2.23 -75.14
CA ASN A 717 9.21 0.97 -75.83
C ASN A 717 9.95 -0.07 -74.95
N LEU A 718 10.26 0.25 -73.69
CA LEU A 718 10.80 -0.72 -72.74
C LEU A 718 9.73 -1.80 -72.49
N ARG A 719 9.98 -3.03 -72.97
CA ARG A 719 9.06 -4.16 -72.79
C ARG A 719 8.73 -4.32 -71.31
N SER A 720 7.44 -4.38 -70.97
CA SER A 720 6.89 -4.54 -69.61
C SER A 720 7.44 -5.75 -68.82
N ALA A 721 8.21 -6.64 -69.45
CA ALA A 721 8.82 -7.82 -68.84
C ALA A 721 10.20 -7.58 -68.19
N ARG A 722 10.82 -6.40 -68.33
CA ARG A 722 12.06 -6.07 -67.61
C ARG A 722 11.76 -4.93 -66.64
N SER A 723 11.93 -5.20 -65.34
CA SER A 723 11.87 -4.16 -64.32
C SER A 723 12.90 -3.10 -64.67
N PHE A 724 12.44 -1.91 -65.06
CA PHE A 724 13.32 -0.75 -65.08
C PHE A 724 13.77 -0.52 -63.63
N ASN A 725 15.06 -0.34 -63.40
CA ASN A 725 15.60 -0.18 -62.05
C ASN A 725 16.60 0.98 -62.08
N ILE A 726 16.29 2.02 -61.32
CA ILE A 726 17.16 3.18 -61.17
C ILE A 726 17.83 3.10 -59.80
N VAL A 727 19.15 3.05 -59.80
CA VAL A 727 19.96 3.10 -58.59
C VAL A 727 20.42 4.53 -58.37
N PHE A 728 19.82 5.21 -57.40
CA PHE A 728 20.25 6.52 -56.91
C PHE A 728 21.67 6.46 -56.33
N LYS A 729 22.49 7.49 -56.58
CA LYS A 729 23.86 7.62 -56.06
C LYS A 729 24.04 8.80 -55.12
N SER A 730 23.68 10.00 -55.55
CA SER A 730 23.81 11.23 -54.77
C SER A 730 22.94 12.34 -55.36
N SER A 731 22.69 13.40 -54.59
CA SER A 731 22.01 14.60 -55.06
C SER A 731 22.46 15.83 -54.27
N THR A 732 22.30 17.00 -54.86
CA THR A 732 22.58 18.30 -54.24
C THR A 732 21.74 19.39 -54.92
N PHE A 733 21.21 20.34 -54.15
CA PHE A 733 20.59 21.55 -54.70
C PHE A 733 21.65 22.46 -55.33
N LEU A 734 21.39 22.86 -56.58
CA LEU A 734 22.13 23.92 -57.25
C LEU A 734 21.81 25.27 -56.56
N THR A 735 22.79 26.17 -56.50
CA THR A 735 22.65 27.48 -55.84
C THR A 735 21.61 28.34 -56.57
N GLY A 736 20.41 28.44 -56.01
CA GLY A 736 19.23 29.09 -56.60
C GLY A 736 18.02 28.14 -56.50
N GLU A 737 17.18 28.34 -55.48
CA GLU A 737 16.43 27.35 -54.68
C GLU A 737 15.46 26.33 -55.35
N ASN A 738 15.53 26.04 -56.65
CA ASN A 738 14.57 25.13 -57.31
C ASN A 738 15.20 23.99 -58.12
N ASP A 739 16.50 23.99 -58.40
CA ASP A 739 17.14 22.94 -59.19
C ASP A 739 17.96 21.98 -58.33
N ILE A 740 17.78 20.68 -58.57
CA ILE A 740 18.52 19.60 -57.92
C ILE A 740 19.35 18.87 -58.97
N GLU A 741 20.67 18.89 -58.80
CA GLU A 741 21.57 18.01 -59.53
C GLU A 741 21.62 16.65 -58.81
N TYR A 742 21.44 15.55 -59.55
CA TYR A 742 21.51 14.21 -58.98
C TYR A 742 22.15 13.19 -59.92
N HIS A 743 22.76 12.17 -59.33
CA HIS A 743 23.46 11.10 -60.02
C HIS A 743 22.70 9.79 -59.87
N ALA A 744 22.42 9.11 -60.97
CA ALA A 744 21.70 7.85 -60.96
C ALA A 744 22.16 6.89 -62.07
N VAL A 745 21.92 5.59 -61.85
CA VAL A 745 22.25 4.52 -62.80
C VAL A 745 20.98 3.78 -63.20
N ALA A 746 20.61 3.85 -64.48
CA ALA A 746 19.34 3.32 -64.99
C ALA A 746 19.53 2.37 -66.21
N PHE A 747 20.54 1.49 -66.17
CA PHE A 747 21.07 0.63 -67.27
C PHE A 747 22.24 1.23 -68.07
N GLY A 748 23.43 1.20 -67.50
CA GLY A 748 24.66 1.62 -68.18
C GLY A 748 25.59 2.42 -67.27
N PRO A 749 26.41 3.34 -67.83
CA PRO A 749 27.22 4.23 -67.02
C PRO A 749 26.35 5.16 -66.17
N ALA A 750 26.93 5.68 -65.09
CA ALA A 750 26.28 6.71 -64.29
C ALA A 750 25.98 7.95 -65.14
N ALA A 751 24.80 8.50 -64.93
CA ALA A 751 24.37 9.73 -65.55
C ALA A 751 23.99 10.74 -64.47
N GLU A 752 24.32 11.98 -64.77
CA GLU A 752 23.96 13.16 -64.02
C GLU A 752 22.68 13.75 -64.62
N TYR A 753 21.79 14.21 -63.76
CA TYR A 753 20.48 14.72 -64.13
C TYR A 753 20.20 16.01 -63.37
N ILE A 754 19.50 16.94 -64.00
CA ILE A 754 18.99 18.13 -63.34
C ILE A 754 17.47 18.00 -63.22
N LEU A 755 16.99 18.05 -61.99
CA LEU A 755 15.57 18.02 -61.62
C LEU A 755 15.14 19.42 -61.19
N HIS A 756 14.22 20.02 -61.94
CA HIS A 756 13.58 21.28 -61.60
C HIS A 756 12.39 21.02 -60.67
N THR A 757 12.28 21.80 -59.60
CA THR A 757 11.23 21.71 -58.59
C THR A 757 10.40 23.00 -58.56
N SER A 758 9.09 22.87 -58.71
CA SER A 758 8.15 24.00 -58.65
C SER A 758 6.90 23.57 -57.88
N GLY A 759 6.85 23.93 -56.58
CA GLY A 759 5.81 23.43 -55.67
C GLY A 759 5.88 21.92 -55.48
N GLU A 760 4.79 21.21 -55.76
CA GLU A 760 4.71 19.73 -55.73
C GLU A 760 5.13 19.08 -57.06
N ASN A 761 5.39 19.88 -58.10
CA ASN A 761 5.76 19.36 -59.41
C ASN A 761 7.27 19.23 -59.55
N HIS A 762 7.72 18.08 -60.03
CA HIS A 762 9.12 17.74 -60.25
C HIS A 762 9.31 17.24 -61.69
N VAL A 763 10.16 17.92 -62.45
CA VAL A 763 10.40 17.62 -63.87
C VAL A 763 11.89 17.65 -64.19
N LEU A 764 12.35 16.77 -65.07
CA LEU A 764 13.74 16.76 -65.52
C LEU A 764 13.96 17.86 -66.55
N SER A 765 14.94 18.72 -66.31
CA SER A 765 15.35 19.81 -67.20
C SER A 765 16.49 19.38 -68.12
N SER A 766 17.41 18.53 -67.65
CA SER A 766 18.44 17.91 -68.49
C SER A 766 19.01 16.61 -67.89
N GLY A 767 19.80 15.88 -68.68
CA GLY A 767 20.67 14.83 -68.16
C GLY A 767 21.87 14.56 -69.07
N ARG A 768 22.94 13.99 -68.54
CA ARG A 768 24.17 13.68 -69.28
C ARG A 768 24.86 12.45 -68.72
N VAL A 769 25.52 11.67 -69.58
CA VAL A 769 26.38 10.56 -69.12
C VAL A 769 27.68 11.13 -68.55
N GLU A 770 28.05 10.77 -67.32
CA GLU A 770 29.23 11.31 -66.64
C GLU A 770 30.53 10.92 -67.34
N LYS A 771 30.64 9.65 -67.73
CA LYS A 771 31.83 9.11 -68.39
C LYS A 771 31.45 8.05 -69.41
N CYS A 772 31.88 8.27 -70.65
CA CYS A 772 31.69 7.32 -71.72
C CYS A 772 32.78 6.24 -71.67
N PRO A 773 32.42 4.94 -71.67
CA PRO A 773 33.40 3.87 -71.62
C PRO A 773 34.24 3.79 -72.90
N ASP A 774 35.56 3.70 -72.76
CA ASP A 774 36.54 3.72 -73.85
C ASP A 774 36.44 2.52 -74.81
N ARG A 775 35.86 1.39 -74.36
CA ARG A 775 35.75 0.17 -75.15
C ARG A 775 34.29 -0.26 -75.31
N ARG A 776 33.75 0.14 -76.47
CA ARG A 776 32.36 0.03 -76.94
C ARG A 776 31.40 1.02 -76.25
N PRO A 777 30.99 2.10 -76.92
CA PRO A 777 30.00 3.02 -76.36
C PRO A 777 28.68 2.28 -76.17
N TYR A 778 28.38 1.93 -74.92
CA TYR A 778 27.10 1.37 -74.53
C TYR A 778 26.11 2.53 -74.42
N ASP A 779 25.60 3.01 -75.57
CA ASP A 779 24.57 4.04 -75.58
C ASP A 779 23.19 3.37 -75.47
N PHE A 780 22.61 3.46 -74.27
CA PHE A 780 21.33 2.85 -73.92
C PHE A 780 20.21 3.30 -74.86
N PHE A 781 20.13 4.61 -75.14
CA PHE A 781 19.09 5.16 -75.98
C PHE A 781 19.29 4.73 -77.43
N GLU A 782 20.52 4.67 -77.91
CA GLU A 782 20.80 4.17 -79.26
C GLU A 782 20.40 2.70 -79.41
N ARG A 783 20.62 1.84 -78.41
CA ARG A 783 20.16 0.43 -78.46
C ARG A 783 18.64 0.29 -78.47
N LEU A 784 17.93 1.17 -77.77
CA LEU A 784 16.47 1.22 -77.79
C LEU A 784 15.94 1.83 -79.09
N TYR A 785 16.70 2.71 -79.73
CA TYR A 785 16.33 3.39 -80.97
C TYR A 785 16.67 2.59 -82.24
N SER A 786 17.77 1.82 -82.21
CA SER A 786 18.27 1.00 -83.33
C SER A 786 17.59 -0.38 -83.43
N ARG A 787 16.87 -0.80 -82.39
CA ARG A 787 15.95 -1.94 -82.47
C ARG A 787 14.65 -1.49 -83.17
N LYS A 788 14.70 -1.47 -84.50
CA LYS A 788 13.49 -1.58 -85.32
C LYS A 788 12.85 -2.95 -85.12
#